data_AF-A0A0G0S6D2-F1
#
_entry.id   AF-A0A0G0S6D2-F1
#
_cell.length_a   1.000
_cell.length_b   1.000
_cell.length_c   1.000
_cell.angle_alpha   90.00
_cell.angle_beta   90.00
_cell.angle_gamma   90.00
#
_symmetry.space_group_name_H-M   'P 1'
#
loop_
_entity.id
_entity.type
_entity.pdbx_description
1 polymer ?
#
loop_
_entity_poly.entity_id
_entity_poly.type
_entity_poly.pdbx_seq_one_letter_code
_entity_poly.pdbx_strand_id
1 'polypeptide(L)'
;MPKILHKKTSFQPSKDDAQKQEDTQKVLSKMRHQSEEERASAFAATLGMSYIDTNLIPIENEAIKTLSEQEARQFNVAIIAKTGKKITIISTDPTVPETIEFLKNMRESTDWDLNIFVVSQYNIERVWDRYKKIVFTDILSQLSVNLTGDDLKKFDEYLKDLTTLKQRINELPTTQILNVMMGGAYKLGASDVHIEPQEKEFRLRYRIDGILHDVAFLPLNVFKSIANRVKMMSNMKLNLRDIAQDGTFDVNIEEKKITIRVSIIPGNYGESIVMRLLDPSSIQVAVENLGLCGLAYEIVQKQIAAPSGMILTTGPTGSGKTTTLYAIVNKLNDPETKIITIEDPIEYELTGISQTQIEKSRGYDFASGLRAIVRQDPDVILVGEIRDEETVEIAVNSALTGHLVLSTIHTNSAIATIARMIEMGVKPTLIPPATNAFIGQRLVRKLCDCKEEYTPAKESIESLKKMLSIISPKAKLEIPKEIKTLYRPKGCPKCNNLGYKGRMGIFEVFTINEEIEKLIVEMASETEITMAALEAGMITMLQDGILKAVKGITSIEEVKRATGEGDFLENVYEKLMASTLGHGVLVEPTHYSSALENIEDFQKLQEIISTSATKDINKIIFAAASILRTGDIHIEPGPDNVKVRFRIDGILQTVVTYPLNEYPNILGEIKILSGVKTEVREGVIDSRFSIKFDEEIPDIKERSVDVRVSIILGGYGETVVMRLLSKASQELDINKLGISKQNKKKILHEISKPNGVFLNTGPTGSGKTTTLYSIVNILNKPEVKIITVEDPIEYQIEGILQTPTNDKEGYTFATALRALLRQNPDIMMIGEIRDDETAQVAVQAALTGHMVLSTIHTNNAAGAVQRMLNMGVSPSDIASAVNAFMAQRLVRKLCDCKEKISITSEDKEKIERVLKTISPKTNVEIPAIGEIYTHKGCEKCNNIGYKGRTTISEIFIIDRDIQELINRGAITSELADKATENGMITMAQDGVLKVLNGETTLEEVERVTEI
;
A
#
# COMPACT_ATOMS: atom_id res chain seq x y z
N MET A 1 -44.41 53.72 22.79
CA MET A 1 -43.44 54.57 22.06
C MET A 1 -43.42 54.16 20.60
N PRO A 2 -43.66 55.05 19.63
CA PRO A 2 -43.48 54.75 18.21
C PRO A 2 -42.00 54.78 17.79
N LYS A 3 -41.62 54.00 16.77
CA LYS A 3 -40.25 53.98 16.22
C LYS A 3 -40.05 55.14 15.24
N ILE A 4 -38.91 55.82 15.31
CA ILE A 4 -38.42 56.71 14.24
C ILE A 4 -37.41 55.94 13.39
N LEU A 5 -37.62 55.90 12.07
CA LEU A 5 -36.76 55.20 11.11
C LEU A 5 -35.73 56.16 10.51
N HIS A 6 -34.46 56.03 10.92
CA HIS A 6 -33.35 56.65 10.18
C HIS A 6 -33.01 55.81 8.94
N LYS A 7 -33.41 56.28 7.74
CA LYS A 7 -32.83 55.80 6.49
C LYS A 7 -31.34 56.17 6.45
N LYS A 8 -30.45 55.17 6.50
CA LYS A 8 -29.07 55.33 6.01
C LYS A 8 -29.08 55.20 4.49
N THR A 9 -29.02 56.32 3.78
CA THR A 9 -28.70 56.34 2.34
C THR A 9 -27.20 56.13 2.17
N SER A 10 -26.78 54.91 1.84
CA SER A 10 -25.40 54.61 1.44
C SER A 10 -25.15 55.14 0.02
N PHE A 11 -24.54 56.31 -0.08
CA PHE A 11 -24.08 56.86 -1.35
C PHE A 11 -22.83 56.08 -1.79
N GLN A 12 -22.96 55.18 -2.76
CA GLN A 12 -21.79 54.59 -3.42
C GLN A 12 -21.23 55.64 -4.41
N PRO A 13 -19.93 55.99 -4.35
CA PRO A 13 -19.33 56.85 -5.36
C PRO A 13 -19.34 56.15 -6.73
N SER A 14 -19.43 56.92 -7.81
CA SER A 14 -19.36 56.34 -9.15
C SER A 14 -17.94 55.85 -9.47
N LYS A 15 -17.79 54.99 -10.50
CA LYS A 15 -16.46 54.60 -10.99
C LYS A 15 -15.63 55.83 -11.39
N ASP A 16 -16.26 56.85 -11.96
CA ASP A 16 -15.60 58.08 -12.40
C ASP A 16 -15.09 58.93 -11.23
N ASP A 17 -15.79 58.90 -10.08
CA ASP A 17 -15.35 59.61 -8.87
C ASP A 17 -14.15 58.91 -8.23
N ALA A 18 -14.15 57.58 -8.19
CA ALA A 18 -13.01 56.79 -7.75
C ALA A 18 -11.80 57.00 -8.66
N GLN A 19 -12.00 57.00 -9.99
CA GLN A 19 -10.94 57.25 -10.97
C GLN A 19 -10.33 58.65 -10.80
N LYS A 20 -11.16 59.69 -10.63
CA LYS A 20 -10.70 61.07 -10.37
C LYS A 20 -9.95 61.19 -9.04
N GLN A 21 -10.33 60.47 -7.99
CA GLN A 21 -9.57 60.45 -6.74
C GLN A 21 -8.20 59.79 -6.93
N GLU A 22 -8.14 58.67 -7.64
CA GLU A 22 -6.90 57.96 -7.98
C GLU A 22 -5.95 58.85 -8.80
N ASP A 23 -6.47 59.54 -9.82
CA ASP A 23 -5.67 60.42 -10.68
C ASP A 23 -5.24 61.70 -9.97
N THR A 24 -6.07 62.23 -9.06
CA THR A 24 -5.68 63.34 -8.17
C THR A 24 -4.53 62.92 -7.24
N GLN A 25 -4.55 61.69 -6.71
CA GLN A 25 -3.43 61.16 -5.91
C GLN A 25 -2.16 60.94 -6.74
N LYS A 26 -2.26 60.51 -8.01
CA LYS A 26 -1.12 60.41 -8.94
C LYS A 26 -0.47 61.77 -9.22
N VAL A 27 -1.26 62.83 -9.38
CA VAL A 27 -0.72 64.20 -9.56
C VAL A 27 -0.05 64.71 -8.28
N LEU A 28 -0.70 64.54 -7.11
CA LEU A 28 -0.16 64.99 -5.83
C LEU A 28 1.12 64.25 -5.42
N SER A 29 1.20 62.94 -5.67
CA SER A 29 2.43 62.16 -5.41
C SER A 29 3.57 62.58 -6.33
N LYS A 30 3.31 62.82 -7.62
CA LYS A 30 4.31 63.33 -8.57
C LYS A 30 4.85 64.71 -8.18
N MET A 31 4.00 65.63 -7.72
CA MET A 31 4.42 66.95 -7.23
C MET A 31 5.25 66.86 -5.94
N ARG A 32 4.92 65.95 -5.01
CA ARG A 32 5.71 65.71 -3.79
C ARG A 32 7.09 65.13 -4.11
N HIS A 33 7.14 64.09 -4.95
CA HIS A 33 8.38 63.47 -5.41
C HIS A 33 9.33 64.51 -6.03
N GLN A 34 8.84 65.33 -6.96
CA GLN A 34 9.66 66.40 -7.56
C GLN A 34 10.21 67.38 -6.49
N SER A 35 9.39 67.77 -5.51
CA SER A 35 9.83 68.66 -4.43
C SER A 35 10.85 68.00 -3.48
N GLU A 36 10.80 66.69 -3.29
CA GLU A 36 11.80 65.95 -2.50
C GLU A 36 13.14 65.83 -3.24
N GLU A 37 13.14 65.55 -4.55
CA GLU A 37 14.37 65.52 -5.36
C GLU A 37 15.02 66.91 -5.48
N GLU A 38 14.22 67.97 -5.69
CA GLU A 38 14.71 69.36 -5.70
C GLU A 38 15.37 69.74 -4.37
N ARG A 39 14.82 69.29 -3.23
CA ARG A 39 15.40 69.52 -1.90
C ARG A 39 16.66 68.69 -1.66
N ALA A 40 16.69 67.43 -2.07
CA ALA A 40 17.88 66.58 -1.98
C ALA A 40 19.03 67.14 -2.83
N SER A 41 18.74 67.61 -4.06
CA SER A 41 19.72 68.25 -4.93
C SER A 41 20.23 69.58 -4.37
N ALA A 42 19.37 70.40 -3.77
CA ALA A 42 19.79 71.64 -3.11
C ALA A 42 20.67 71.36 -1.89
N PHE A 43 20.33 70.36 -1.08
CA PHE A 43 21.12 69.96 0.09
C PHE A 43 22.50 69.42 -0.31
N ALA A 44 22.57 68.56 -1.32
CA ALA A 44 23.83 68.07 -1.89
C ALA A 44 24.77 69.21 -2.30
N ALA A 45 24.23 70.23 -2.98
CA ALA A 45 24.99 71.42 -3.37
C ALA A 45 25.52 72.22 -2.17
N THR A 46 24.77 72.33 -1.06
CA THR A 46 25.29 72.97 0.17
C THR A 46 26.41 72.19 0.85
N LEU A 47 26.50 70.88 0.62
CA LEU A 47 27.56 70.00 1.14
C LEU A 47 28.76 69.85 0.18
N GLY A 48 28.69 70.41 -1.03
CA GLY A 48 29.67 70.16 -2.09
C GLY A 48 29.66 68.72 -2.62
N MET A 49 28.57 67.98 -2.38
CA MET A 49 28.42 66.57 -2.77
C MET A 49 27.56 66.44 -4.04
N SER A 50 27.67 65.29 -4.70
CA SER A 50 26.80 64.95 -5.83
C SER A 50 25.47 64.39 -5.36
N TYR A 51 24.37 64.86 -5.95
CA TYR A 51 23.03 64.28 -5.78
C TYR A 51 22.80 63.15 -6.80
N ILE A 52 21.93 62.19 -6.47
CA ILE A 52 21.58 61.07 -7.34
C ILE A 52 20.08 60.71 -7.29
N ASP A 53 19.43 60.65 -8.46
CA ASP A 53 18.10 60.06 -8.60
C ASP A 53 18.22 58.57 -8.92
N THR A 54 17.83 57.69 -7.99
CA THR A 54 17.88 56.24 -8.25
C THR A 54 16.79 55.77 -9.22
N ASN A 55 15.82 56.61 -9.60
CA ASN A 55 14.89 56.31 -10.69
C ASN A 55 15.58 56.28 -12.06
N LEU A 56 16.71 56.98 -12.23
CA LEU A 56 17.42 57.14 -13.50
C LEU A 56 18.63 56.22 -13.65
N ILE A 57 19.04 55.52 -12.58
CA ILE A 57 20.30 54.76 -12.51
C ILE A 57 20.02 53.31 -12.05
N PRO A 58 20.61 52.29 -12.70
CA PRO A 58 20.43 50.90 -12.29
C PRO A 58 21.05 50.65 -10.91
N ILE A 59 20.34 49.87 -10.08
CA ILE A 59 20.80 49.45 -8.75
C ILE A 59 21.17 47.96 -8.82
N GLU A 60 22.40 47.64 -8.46
CA GLU A 60 22.97 46.29 -8.48
C GLU A 60 22.56 45.49 -7.22
N ASN A 61 21.89 44.35 -7.40
CA ASN A 61 21.39 43.54 -6.27
C ASN A 61 22.53 42.96 -5.41
N GLU A 62 23.68 42.60 -6.01
CA GLU A 62 24.86 42.11 -5.27
C GLU A 62 25.63 43.23 -4.58
N ALA A 63 25.48 44.49 -5.01
CA ALA A 63 26.00 45.64 -4.29
C ALA A 63 25.16 45.89 -3.02
N ILE A 64 23.83 45.81 -3.11
CA ILE A 64 22.92 45.88 -1.95
C ILE A 64 23.28 44.82 -0.88
N LYS A 65 23.55 43.57 -1.30
CA LYS A 65 23.98 42.47 -0.40
C LYS A 65 25.28 42.74 0.38
N THR A 66 26.04 43.79 0.07
CA THR A 66 27.29 44.13 0.77
C THR A 66 27.05 44.77 2.15
N LEU A 67 25.80 45.13 2.50
CA LEU A 67 25.40 45.64 3.82
C LEU A 67 24.09 44.97 4.26
N SER A 68 23.85 44.74 5.56
CA SER A 68 22.55 44.21 6.01
C SER A 68 21.45 45.28 5.98
N GLU A 69 20.17 44.88 5.86
CA GLU A 69 19.04 45.84 5.94
C GLU A 69 19.01 46.56 7.30
N GLN A 70 19.46 45.91 8.38
CA GLN A 70 19.53 46.51 9.71
C GLN A 70 20.56 47.64 9.76
N GLU A 71 21.80 47.40 9.32
CA GLU A 71 22.85 48.42 9.28
C GLU A 71 22.51 49.54 8.29
N ALA A 72 21.98 49.19 7.11
CA ALA A 72 21.55 50.14 6.08
C ALA A 72 20.53 51.15 6.63
N ARG A 73 19.51 50.66 7.35
CA ARG A 73 18.51 51.51 8.01
C ARG A 73 19.08 52.26 9.23
N GLN A 74 19.91 51.60 10.04
CA GLN A 74 20.50 52.19 11.25
C GLN A 74 21.41 53.37 10.94
N PHE A 75 22.29 53.25 9.95
CA PHE A 75 23.26 54.29 9.60
C PHE A 75 22.79 55.19 8.43
N ASN A 76 21.51 55.10 8.05
CA ASN A 76 20.88 55.90 6.99
C ASN A 76 21.63 55.85 5.64
N VAL A 77 21.98 54.65 5.18
CA VAL A 77 22.78 54.42 3.97
C VAL A 77 22.25 53.24 3.13
N ALA A 78 22.58 53.22 1.84
CA ALA A 78 22.49 52.01 1.02
C ALA A 78 23.62 51.96 -0.01
N ILE A 79 24.05 50.76 -0.37
CA ILE A 79 25.04 50.52 -1.43
C ILE A 79 24.28 50.19 -2.72
N ILE A 80 24.54 50.92 -3.81
CA ILE A 80 23.80 50.76 -5.07
C ILE A 80 24.62 50.20 -6.25
N ALA A 81 25.94 50.32 -6.22
CA ALA A 81 26.84 49.76 -7.24
C ALA A 81 28.24 49.46 -6.66
N LYS A 82 28.89 48.40 -7.17
CA LYS A 82 30.16 47.86 -6.66
C LYS A 82 31.07 47.40 -7.81
N THR A 83 32.02 48.26 -8.20
CA THR A 83 32.94 48.00 -9.32
C THR A 83 34.38 47.84 -8.82
N GLY A 84 34.77 46.61 -8.53
CA GLY A 84 36.09 46.30 -7.96
C GLY A 84 36.23 46.90 -6.56
N LYS A 85 37.14 47.87 -6.40
CA LYS A 85 37.29 48.64 -5.14
C LYS A 85 36.34 49.83 -5.02
N LYS A 86 35.69 50.28 -6.10
CA LYS A 86 34.80 51.46 -6.07
C LYS A 86 33.41 51.06 -5.60
N ILE A 87 32.96 51.68 -4.51
CA ILE A 87 31.65 51.46 -3.90
C ILE A 87 30.83 52.74 -4.01
N THR A 88 29.62 52.64 -4.57
CA THR A 88 28.69 53.77 -4.66
C THR A 88 27.67 53.67 -3.53
N ILE A 89 27.73 54.62 -2.60
CA ILE A 89 26.86 54.70 -1.42
C ILE A 89 25.92 55.90 -1.55
N ILE A 90 24.65 55.71 -1.19
CA ILE A 90 23.67 56.78 -1.08
C ILE A 90 23.28 57.01 0.39
N SER A 91 23.01 58.26 0.77
CA SER A 91 22.45 58.64 2.08
C SER A 91 21.56 59.88 1.93
N THR A 92 20.50 60.00 2.74
CA THR A 92 19.68 61.23 2.74
C THR A 92 20.34 62.36 3.53
N ASP A 93 21.19 62.01 4.51
CA ASP A 93 22.10 62.95 5.17
C ASP A 93 23.41 62.25 5.59
N PRO A 94 24.49 62.36 4.79
CA PRO A 94 25.79 61.80 5.12
C PRO A 94 26.58 62.63 6.16
N THR A 95 25.99 63.68 6.74
CA THR A 95 26.64 64.53 7.77
C THR A 95 26.24 64.19 9.20
N VAL A 96 25.30 63.26 9.40
CA VAL A 96 24.93 62.73 10.72
C VAL A 96 26.15 62.05 11.35
N PRO A 97 26.52 62.32 12.62
CA PRO A 97 27.74 61.79 13.24
C PRO A 97 27.86 60.25 13.18
N GLU A 98 26.74 59.55 13.38
CA GLU A 98 26.66 58.08 13.34
C GLU A 98 26.96 57.54 11.92
N THR A 99 26.45 58.21 10.89
CA THR A 99 26.72 57.91 9.47
C THR A 99 28.17 58.25 9.09
N ILE A 100 28.73 59.36 9.58
CA ILE A 100 30.15 59.72 9.39
C ILE A 100 31.05 58.65 10.01
N GLU A 101 30.79 58.24 11.25
CA GLU A 101 31.59 57.22 11.94
C GLU A 101 31.49 55.86 11.24
N PHE A 102 30.28 55.45 10.83
CA PHE A 102 30.10 54.23 10.04
C PHE A 102 30.88 54.26 8.72
N LEU A 103 30.74 55.33 7.92
CA LEU A 103 31.43 55.48 6.63
C LEU A 103 32.96 55.56 6.79
N LYS A 104 33.45 56.16 7.87
CA LYS A 104 34.87 56.17 8.23
C LYS A 104 35.36 54.77 8.59
N ASN A 105 34.68 54.08 9.51
CA ASN A 105 35.04 52.72 9.93
C ASN A 105 34.98 51.73 8.74
N MET A 106 34.02 51.89 7.84
CA MET A 106 33.93 51.14 6.58
C MET A 106 35.16 51.39 5.67
N ARG A 107 35.61 52.64 5.54
CA ARG A 107 36.81 53.01 4.75
C ARG A 107 38.14 52.60 5.41
N GLU A 108 38.19 52.47 6.74
CA GLU A 108 39.39 52.04 7.47
C GLU A 108 39.50 50.51 7.62
N SER A 109 38.36 49.80 7.63
CA SER A 109 38.31 48.32 7.69
C SER A 109 38.28 47.64 6.32
N THR A 110 37.99 48.36 5.23
CA THR A 110 37.95 47.82 3.87
C THR A 110 38.77 48.66 2.89
N ASP A 111 39.46 48.00 1.96
CA ASP A 111 40.27 48.61 0.90
C ASP A 111 39.36 49.13 -0.25
N TRP A 112 38.41 50.00 0.10
CA TRP A 112 37.31 50.46 -0.75
C TRP A 112 37.28 51.99 -0.94
N ASP A 113 37.13 52.40 -2.20
CA ASP A 113 36.97 53.79 -2.64
C ASP A 113 35.48 54.18 -2.57
N LEU A 114 35.06 54.71 -1.41
CA LEU A 114 33.66 55.05 -1.13
C LEU A 114 33.27 56.38 -1.78
N ASN A 115 32.46 56.30 -2.84
CA ASN A 115 31.86 57.43 -3.54
C ASN A 115 30.45 57.65 -2.98
N ILE A 116 30.26 58.75 -2.26
CA ILE A 116 29.04 59.05 -1.50
C ILE A 116 28.18 60.06 -2.26
N PHE A 117 26.89 59.76 -2.42
CA PHE A 117 25.90 60.61 -3.05
C PHE A 117 24.73 60.92 -2.10
N VAL A 118 24.20 62.13 -2.22
CA VAL A 118 22.99 62.55 -1.50
C VAL A 118 21.75 62.14 -2.30
N VAL A 119 20.72 61.66 -1.62
CA VAL A 119 19.50 61.10 -2.24
C VAL A 119 18.23 61.57 -1.50
N SER A 120 17.07 61.53 -2.14
CA SER A 120 15.79 61.82 -1.46
C SER A 120 15.34 60.69 -0.52
N GLN A 121 14.45 61.01 0.41
CA GLN A 121 13.84 60.04 1.32
C GLN A 121 13.06 58.96 0.54
N TYR A 122 12.25 59.38 -0.43
CA TYR A 122 11.58 58.46 -1.36
C TYR A 122 12.58 57.49 -2.03
N ASN A 123 13.69 57.99 -2.57
CA ASN A 123 14.64 57.15 -3.27
C ASN A 123 15.38 56.17 -2.33
N ILE A 124 15.81 56.56 -1.12
CA ILE A 124 16.51 55.62 -0.21
C ILE A 124 15.57 54.51 0.30
N GLU A 125 14.32 54.83 0.63
CA GLU A 125 13.33 53.84 1.06
C GLU A 125 13.04 52.83 -0.06
N ARG A 126 12.96 53.31 -1.30
CA ARG A 126 12.80 52.49 -2.51
C ARG A 126 14.02 51.58 -2.79
N VAL A 127 15.22 51.94 -2.33
CA VAL A 127 16.38 51.04 -2.33
C VAL A 127 16.30 50.02 -1.20
N TRP A 128 15.96 50.44 0.03
CA TRP A 128 15.81 49.51 1.15
C TRP A 128 14.71 48.46 0.91
N ASP A 129 13.63 48.79 0.22
CA ASP A 129 12.59 47.83 -0.17
C ASP A 129 13.07 46.75 -1.16
N ARG A 130 14.27 46.88 -1.75
CA ARG A 130 14.89 45.78 -2.51
C ARG A 130 15.46 44.67 -1.64
N TYR A 131 15.84 44.91 -0.37
CA TYR A 131 16.30 43.84 0.53
C TYR A 131 15.23 42.73 0.67
N LYS A 132 13.97 43.13 0.86
CA LYS A 132 12.80 42.24 0.89
C LYS A 132 12.67 41.37 -0.38
N LYS A 133 12.96 41.94 -1.55
CA LYS A 133 12.91 41.24 -2.85
C LYS A 133 14.10 40.30 -3.06
N ILE A 134 15.28 40.66 -2.57
CA ILE A 134 16.48 39.81 -2.61
C ILE A 134 16.24 38.56 -1.76
N VAL A 135 15.80 38.72 -0.51
CA VAL A 135 15.45 37.60 0.39
C VAL A 135 14.41 36.66 -0.26
N PHE A 136 13.37 37.22 -0.89
CA PHE A 136 12.37 36.43 -1.63
C PHE A 136 12.96 35.68 -2.84
N THR A 137 13.92 36.28 -3.54
CA THR A 137 14.58 35.66 -4.72
C THR A 137 15.53 34.54 -4.30
N ASP A 138 16.31 34.74 -3.24
CA ASP A 138 17.19 33.70 -2.70
C ASP A 138 16.36 32.52 -2.16
N ILE A 139 15.20 32.78 -1.52
CA ILE A 139 14.22 31.74 -1.14
C ILE A 139 13.67 30.98 -2.36
N LEU A 140 13.25 31.69 -3.42
CA LEU A 140 12.77 31.04 -4.66
C LEU A 140 13.84 30.14 -5.30
N SER A 141 15.12 30.55 -5.27
CA SER A 141 16.22 29.72 -5.78
C SER A 141 16.36 28.40 -5.02
N GLN A 142 16.15 28.41 -3.70
CA GLN A 142 16.16 27.21 -2.84
C GLN A 142 14.90 26.35 -3.01
N LEU A 143 13.76 26.94 -3.38
CA LEU A 143 12.52 26.21 -3.65
C LEU A 143 12.48 25.56 -5.04
N SER A 144 13.21 26.09 -6.03
CA SER A 144 13.30 25.47 -7.35
C SER A 144 14.24 24.25 -7.38
N VAL A 145 13.90 23.25 -8.20
CA VAL A 145 14.85 22.18 -8.62
C VAL A 145 15.05 22.35 -10.12
N ASN A 146 16.20 22.93 -10.49
CA ASN A 146 16.69 23.02 -11.85
C ASN A 146 17.94 22.15 -11.95
N LEU A 147 18.00 21.24 -12.91
CA LEU A 147 19.14 20.36 -13.16
C LEU A 147 19.73 20.67 -14.53
N THR A 148 20.93 21.28 -14.54
CA THR A 148 21.59 21.66 -15.80
C THR A 148 22.26 20.46 -16.47
N GLY A 149 22.53 20.58 -17.78
CA GLY A 149 23.26 19.56 -18.53
C GLY A 149 24.67 19.29 -17.97
N ASP A 150 25.30 20.25 -17.31
CA ASP A 150 26.62 20.05 -16.67
C ASP A 150 26.51 19.41 -15.29
N ASP A 151 25.38 19.56 -14.59
CA ASP A 151 25.08 18.75 -13.41
C ASP A 151 24.79 17.30 -13.81
N LEU A 152 24.12 17.06 -14.95
CA LEU A 152 23.89 15.72 -15.48
C LEU A 152 25.15 15.03 -16.00
N LYS A 153 26.11 15.77 -16.59
CA LYS A 153 27.45 15.25 -16.92
C LYS A 153 28.26 14.93 -15.67
N LYS A 154 28.23 15.80 -14.65
CA LYS A 154 28.77 15.45 -13.33
C LYS A 154 28.13 14.15 -12.85
N PHE A 155 26.80 14.02 -12.92
CA PHE A 155 26.12 12.79 -12.51
C PHE A 155 26.56 11.53 -13.29
N ASP A 156 27.02 11.63 -14.55
CA ASP A 156 27.65 10.48 -15.25
C ASP A 156 29.00 10.06 -14.64
N GLU A 157 29.71 10.94 -13.92
CA GLU A 157 30.90 10.60 -13.10
C GLU A 157 30.54 10.18 -11.66
N TYR A 158 29.32 10.48 -11.19
CA TYR A 158 28.79 10.06 -9.88
C TYR A 158 28.01 8.74 -9.91
N LEU A 159 27.38 8.37 -11.04
CA LEU A 159 26.35 7.32 -11.14
C LEU A 159 26.71 6.23 -12.17
N LYS A 160 27.62 5.31 -11.84
CA LYS A 160 27.87 4.12 -12.69
C LYS A 160 26.90 2.96 -12.41
N ASP A 161 26.28 2.95 -11.24
CA ASP A 161 25.26 1.98 -10.82
C ASP A 161 24.49 2.49 -9.58
N LEU A 162 23.49 1.72 -9.13
CA LEU A 162 22.75 1.98 -7.89
C LEU A 162 23.65 1.96 -6.63
N THR A 163 24.72 1.17 -6.66
CA THR A 163 25.61 0.95 -5.50
C THR A 163 26.49 2.18 -5.22
N THR A 164 26.97 2.85 -6.26
CA THR A 164 27.73 4.10 -6.19
C THR A 164 26.85 5.28 -5.75
N LEU A 165 25.58 5.32 -6.17
CA LEU A 165 24.58 6.26 -5.64
C LEU A 165 24.37 6.08 -4.13
N LYS A 166 24.19 4.84 -3.66
CA LYS A 166 23.99 4.51 -2.23
C LYS A 166 25.10 5.05 -1.32
N GLN A 167 26.34 5.03 -1.80
CA GLN A 167 27.50 5.55 -1.06
C GLN A 167 27.48 7.09 -1.02
N ARG A 168 27.53 7.74 -2.20
CA ARG A 168 27.78 9.19 -2.27
C ARG A 168 26.62 10.06 -1.75
N ILE A 169 25.38 9.57 -1.77
CA ILE A 169 24.23 10.33 -1.25
C ILE A 169 24.29 10.59 0.27
N ASN A 170 25.07 9.80 1.02
CA ASN A 170 25.34 10.02 2.45
C ASN A 170 26.37 11.12 2.72
N GLU A 171 27.12 11.57 1.71
CA GLU A 171 28.21 12.56 1.84
C GLU A 171 27.76 13.99 1.49
N LEU A 172 26.50 14.17 1.08
CA LEU A 172 25.99 15.42 0.51
C LEU A 172 25.32 16.35 1.53
N PRO A 173 25.41 17.69 1.33
CA PRO A 173 24.60 18.64 2.10
C PRO A 173 23.10 18.43 1.90
N THR A 174 22.32 18.52 2.99
CA THR A 174 20.85 18.36 3.03
C THR A 174 20.09 19.14 1.96
N THR A 175 20.58 20.31 1.55
CA THR A 175 19.98 21.15 0.50
C THR A 175 20.13 20.55 -0.91
N GLN A 176 21.16 19.75 -1.16
CA GLN A 176 21.42 19.11 -2.45
C GLN A 176 20.78 17.72 -2.58
N ILE A 177 20.52 17.02 -1.46
CA ILE A 177 20.03 15.63 -1.47
C ILE A 177 18.73 15.48 -2.29
N LEU A 178 17.76 16.39 -2.19
CA LEU A 178 16.53 16.33 -3.02
C LEU A 178 16.84 16.49 -4.53
N ASN A 179 17.77 17.37 -4.90
CA ASN A 179 18.17 17.56 -6.30
C ASN A 179 18.82 16.27 -6.85
N VAL A 180 19.65 15.59 -6.05
CA VAL A 180 20.28 14.31 -6.42
C VAL A 180 19.25 13.17 -6.45
N MET A 181 18.27 13.15 -5.54
CA MET A 181 17.16 12.20 -5.58
C MET A 181 16.37 12.30 -6.88
N MET A 182 16.05 13.51 -7.34
CA MET A 182 15.31 13.71 -8.60
C MET A 182 16.16 13.42 -9.85
N GLY A 183 17.43 13.85 -9.85
CA GLY A 183 18.35 13.57 -10.96
C GLY A 183 18.65 12.07 -11.13
N GLY A 184 18.87 11.37 -10.03
CA GLY A 184 19.03 9.91 -10.01
C GLY A 184 17.78 9.17 -10.49
N ALA A 185 16.60 9.60 -10.05
CA ALA A 185 15.32 9.02 -10.47
C ALA A 185 15.11 9.13 -12.00
N TYR A 186 15.32 10.33 -12.57
CA TYR A 186 15.20 10.56 -14.01
C TYR A 186 16.24 9.75 -14.80
N LYS A 187 17.52 9.83 -14.45
CA LYS A 187 18.62 9.15 -15.16
C LYS A 187 18.47 7.61 -15.14
N LEU A 188 17.87 7.05 -14.09
CA LEU A 188 17.62 5.61 -13.95
C LEU A 188 16.27 5.15 -14.52
N GLY A 189 15.41 6.05 -15.00
CA GLY A 189 14.11 5.71 -15.57
C GLY A 189 13.05 5.30 -14.54
N ALA A 190 13.07 5.90 -13.36
CA ALA A 190 12.09 5.64 -12.30
C ALA A 190 10.76 6.36 -12.58
N SER A 191 9.63 5.68 -12.35
CA SER A 191 8.29 6.28 -12.41
C SER A 191 7.90 6.96 -11.09
N ASP A 192 8.36 6.42 -9.96
CA ASP A 192 8.00 6.88 -8.62
C ASP A 192 9.25 6.92 -7.73
N VAL A 193 9.41 7.99 -6.95
CA VAL A 193 10.39 8.12 -5.86
C VAL A 193 9.65 7.97 -4.53
N HIS A 194 10.10 7.03 -3.71
CA HIS A 194 9.53 6.72 -2.40
C HIS A 194 10.50 7.13 -1.30
N ILE A 195 10.03 7.89 -0.32
CA ILE A 195 10.78 8.31 0.86
C ILE A 195 9.98 7.85 2.10
N GLU A 196 10.44 6.78 2.71
CA GLU A 196 9.68 5.99 3.68
C GLU A 196 10.46 5.93 5.02
N PRO A 197 10.04 6.67 6.08
CA PRO A 197 10.75 6.69 7.36
C PRO A 197 10.61 5.35 8.11
N GLN A 198 11.68 4.96 8.79
CA GLN A 198 11.78 3.83 9.70
C GLN A 198 12.24 4.31 11.09
N GLU A 199 12.39 3.42 12.07
CA GLU A 199 12.68 3.76 13.48
C GLU A 199 13.95 4.64 13.66
N LYS A 200 14.97 4.45 12.82
CA LYS A 200 16.32 5.05 13.00
C LYS A 200 16.82 5.85 11.79
N GLU A 201 16.30 5.54 10.62
CA GLU A 201 16.69 6.09 9.32
C GLU A 201 15.48 6.12 8.38
N PHE A 202 15.58 6.76 7.21
CA PHE A 202 14.56 6.66 6.16
C PHE A 202 15.10 5.95 4.92
N ARG A 203 14.22 5.15 4.31
CA ARG A 203 14.47 4.34 3.13
C ARG A 203 14.11 5.15 1.89
N LEU A 204 15.07 5.35 0.99
CA LEU A 204 14.85 5.90 -0.35
C LEU A 204 14.73 4.73 -1.34
N ARG A 205 13.56 4.60 -1.98
CA ARG A 205 13.34 3.64 -3.07
C ARG A 205 12.97 4.35 -4.38
N TYR A 206 13.35 3.75 -5.50
CA TYR A 206 12.84 4.13 -6.83
C TYR A 206 12.02 2.97 -7.39
N ARG A 207 10.82 3.25 -7.93
CA ARG A 207 10.07 2.28 -8.73
C ARG A 207 10.57 2.36 -10.17
N ILE A 208 11.45 1.43 -10.57
CA ILE A 208 12.06 1.35 -11.91
C ILE A 208 11.41 0.19 -12.67
N ASP A 209 10.91 0.46 -13.88
CA ASP A 209 10.16 -0.51 -14.68
C ASP A 209 9.05 -1.26 -13.92
N GLY A 210 8.41 -0.56 -12.96
CA GLY A 210 7.32 -1.07 -12.14
C GLY A 210 7.72 -1.75 -10.82
N ILE A 211 9.01 -2.04 -10.59
CA ILE A 211 9.49 -2.69 -9.35
C ILE A 211 10.26 -1.70 -8.46
N LEU A 212 10.05 -1.80 -7.15
CA LEU A 212 10.76 -0.99 -6.16
C LEU A 212 12.19 -1.51 -5.91
N HIS A 213 13.15 -0.59 -5.97
CA HIS A 213 14.56 -0.84 -5.74
C HIS A 213 15.10 0.07 -4.63
N ASP A 214 15.81 -0.52 -3.66
CA ASP A 214 16.47 0.21 -2.58
C ASP A 214 17.67 1.01 -3.10
N VAL A 215 17.57 2.33 -3.00
CA VAL A 215 18.61 3.27 -3.45
C VAL A 215 19.53 3.61 -2.29
N ALA A 216 18.95 4.03 -1.17
CA ALA A 216 19.70 4.50 -0.01
C ALA A 216 18.91 4.35 1.28
N PHE A 217 19.66 4.34 2.38
CA PHE A 217 19.16 4.49 3.74
C PHE A 217 19.88 5.72 4.30
N LEU A 218 19.13 6.65 4.90
CA LEU A 218 19.58 8.01 5.20
C LEU A 218 19.09 8.46 6.59
N PRO A 219 19.90 9.21 7.38
CA PRO A 219 19.52 9.62 8.73
C PRO A 219 18.25 10.50 8.82
N LEU A 220 17.41 10.28 9.84
CA LEU A 220 16.11 10.97 10.02
C LEU A 220 16.21 12.50 10.21
N ASN A 221 17.37 13.05 10.59
CA ASN A 221 17.58 14.50 10.68
C ASN A 221 17.52 15.19 9.29
N VAL A 222 17.89 14.48 8.23
CA VAL A 222 17.75 14.92 6.83
C VAL A 222 16.29 14.87 6.38
N PHE A 223 15.54 13.83 6.78
CA PHE A 223 14.15 13.59 6.36
C PHE A 223 13.24 14.82 6.57
N LYS A 224 13.26 15.41 7.77
CA LYS A 224 12.40 16.57 8.13
C LYS A 224 12.59 17.77 7.18
N SER A 225 13.81 17.98 6.71
CA SER A 225 14.14 19.06 5.77
C SER A 225 13.61 18.78 4.36
N ILE A 226 13.72 17.53 3.90
CA ILE A 226 13.17 17.09 2.61
C ILE A 226 11.65 17.18 2.62
N ALA A 227 11.00 16.62 3.65
CA ALA A 227 9.54 16.63 3.81
C ALA A 227 8.96 18.05 3.79
N ASN A 228 9.59 18.99 4.52
CA ASN A 228 9.19 20.39 4.50
C ASN A 228 9.37 21.03 3.11
N ARG A 229 10.50 20.79 2.42
CA ARG A 229 10.76 21.36 1.07
C ARG A 229 9.77 20.83 0.04
N VAL A 230 9.52 19.52 0.01
CA VAL A 230 8.53 18.88 -0.87
C VAL A 230 7.12 19.43 -0.61
N LYS A 231 6.73 19.60 0.67
CA LYS A 231 5.44 20.23 1.02
C LYS A 231 5.33 21.66 0.51
N MET A 232 6.35 22.50 0.71
CA MET A 232 6.35 23.88 0.23
C MET A 232 6.24 23.96 -1.30
N MET A 233 7.01 23.14 -2.03
CA MET A 233 6.95 23.08 -3.50
C MET A 233 5.57 22.64 -4.00
N SER A 234 4.92 21.73 -3.27
CA SER A 234 3.61 21.15 -3.63
C SER A 234 2.39 21.94 -3.12
N ASN A 235 2.60 23.14 -2.53
CA ASN A 235 1.56 23.97 -1.87
C ASN A 235 0.81 23.27 -0.71
N MET A 236 1.44 22.29 -0.05
CA MET A 236 0.89 21.54 1.09
C MET A 236 1.08 22.26 2.43
N LYS A 237 0.30 21.88 3.45
CA LYS A 237 0.37 22.45 4.81
C LYS A 237 1.46 21.78 5.64
N LEU A 238 2.46 22.56 6.04
CA LEU A 238 3.62 22.12 6.85
C LEU A 238 3.26 21.62 8.26
N ASN A 239 2.15 22.11 8.82
CA ASN A 239 1.71 21.84 10.18
C ASN A 239 0.77 20.64 10.32
N LEU A 240 0.27 20.07 9.21
CA LEU A 240 -0.54 18.86 9.21
C LEU A 240 0.34 17.66 8.84
N ARG A 241 0.23 16.57 9.58
CA ARG A 241 1.16 15.40 9.57
C ARG A 241 0.48 14.04 9.85
N ASP A 242 -0.79 14.15 10.19
CA ASP A 242 -1.75 13.24 10.78
C ASP A 242 -2.80 12.82 9.74
N ILE A 243 -2.91 13.60 8.65
CA ILE A 243 -3.80 13.38 7.51
C ILE A 243 -3.02 13.25 6.20
N ALA A 244 -3.62 12.58 5.22
CA ALA A 244 -3.10 12.55 3.85
C ALA A 244 -3.10 13.94 3.19
N GLN A 245 -2.08 14.23 2.38
CA GLN A 245 -1.98 15.44 1.57
C GLN A 245 -1.45 15.12 0.17
N ASP A 246 -2.08 15.68 -0.86
CA ASP A 246 -1.68 15.54 -2.26
C ASP A 246 -1.40 16.92 -2.88
N GLY A 247 -0.54 16.98 -3.90
CA GLY A 247 -0.14 18.22 -4.56
C GLY A 247 0.78 17.99 -5.74
N THR A 248 1.20 19.07 -6.40
CA THR A 248 1.99 19.01 -7.64
C THR A 248 3.03 20.11 -7.71
N PHE A 249 4.21 19.82 -8.26
CA PHE A 249 5.24 20.81 -8.58
C PHE A 249 5.98 20.45 -9.88
N ASP A 250 6.67 21.42 -10.48
CA ASP A 250 7.44 21.21 -11.70
C ASP A 250 8.95 21.17 -11.43
N VAL A 251 9.67 20.35 -12.20
CA VAL A 251 11.13 20.25 -12.21
C VAL A 251 11.62 20.51 -13.63
N ASN A 252 12.64 21.34 -13.79
CA ASN A 252 13.31 21.53 -15.07
C ASN A 252 14.55 20.64 -15.12
N ILE A 253 14.60 19.73 -16.08
CA ILE A 253 15.76 18.84 -16.33
C ILE A 253 16.18 19.02 -17.79
N GLU A 254 17.39 19.54 -18.01
CA GLU A 254 17.83 19.99 -19.34
C GLU A 254 16.86 21.04 -19.90
N GLU A 255 16.34 20.85 -21.12
CA GLU A 255 15.31 21.68 -21.74
C GLU A 255 13.88 21.14 -21.50
N LYS A 256 13.72 20.02 -20.77
CA LYS A 256 12.42 19.40 -20.49
C LYS A 256 11.85 19.89 -19.16
N LYS A 257 10.56 20.24 -19.19
CA LYS A 257 9.72 20.42 -18.00
C LYS A 257 9.10 19.07 -17.63
N ILE A 258 9.35 18.61 -16.41
CA ILE A 258 8.80 17.36 -15.86
C ILE A 258 7.89 17.72 -14.69
N THR A 259 6.61 17.40 -14.80
CA THR A 259 5.65 17.61 -13.71
C THR A 259 5.71 16.45 -12.73
N ILE A 260 5.78 16.77 -11.45
CA ILE A 260 5.83 15.82 -10.34
C ILE A 260 4.51 15.88 -9.58
N ARG A 261 3.85 14.72 -9.44
CA ARG A 261 2.72 14.57 -8.51
C ARG A 261 3.21 14.00 -7.19
N VAL A 262 2.76 14.57 -6.08
CA VAL A 262 3.19 14.20 -4.73
C VAL A 262 2.00 13.74 -3.91
N SER A 263 2.17 12.63 -3.21
CA SER A 263 1.23 12.15 -2.19
C SER A 263 1.99 11.87 -0.90
N ILE A 264 1.48 12.39 0.23
CA ILE A 264 2.05 12.23 1.56
C ILE A 264 0.97 11.63 2.47
N ILE A 265 1.32 10.59 3.25
CA ILE A 265 0.42 9.97 4.24
C ILE A 265 1.08 9.78 5.60
N PRO A 266 0.31 9.76 6.72
CA PRO A 266 0.83 9.43 8.04
C PRO A 266 1.30 7.97 8.13
N GLY A 267 2.39 7.73 8.87
CA GLY A 267 2.97 6.42 9.10
C GLY A 267 3.62 6.29 10.48
N ASN A 268 3.86 5.04 10.89
CA ASN A 268 4.41 4.64 12.19
C ASN A 268 5.68 5.38 12.65
N TYR A 269 6.58 5.79 11.75
CA TYR A 269 7.81 6.54 12.08
C TYR A 269 7.85 7.97 11.51
N GLY A 270 6.72 8.46 11.00
CA GLY A 270 6.60 9.76 10.34
C GLY A 270 5.86 9.68 9.01
N GLU A 271 5.92 10.75 8.25
CA GLU A 271 5.18 10.88 6.99
C GLU A 271 5.84 10.06 5.87
N SER A 272 5.08 9.22 5.16
CA SER A 272 5.56 8.56 3.93
C SER A 272 5.31 9.48 2.73
N ILE A 273 6.30 9.69 1.88
CA ILE A 273 6.23 10.56 0.71
C ILE A 273 6.45 9.75 -0.56
N VAL A 274 5.55 9.87 -1.52
CA VAL A 274 5.70 9.36 -2.89
C VAL A 274 5.65 10.53 -3.87
N MET A 275 6.62 10.59 -4.78
CA MET A 275 6.72 11.57 -5.86
C MET A 275 6.74 10.85 -7.21
N ARG A 276 5.69 11.00 -8.02
CA ARG A 276 5.57 10.40 -9.36
C ARG A 276 6.10 11.35 -10.42
N LEU A 277 7.00 10.85 -11.27
CA LEU A 277 7.59 11.58 -12.40
C LEU A 277 6.73 11.36 -13.65
N LEU A 278 6.30 12.44 -14.31
CA LEU A 278 5.58 12.40 -15.58
C LEU A 278 6.49 12.90 -16.71
N ASP A 279 7.06 11.98 -17.50
CA ASP A 279 7.93 12.30 -18.66
C ASP A 279 7.11 12.22 -19.97
N PRO A 280 6.87 13.35 -20.67
CA PRO A 280 6.12 13.38 -21.93
C PRO A 280 6.75 12.55 -23.06
N SER A 281 8.05 12.26 -23.01
CA SER A 281 8.71 11.46 -24.05
C SER A 281 8.36 9.95 -24.00
N SER A 282 7.62 9.52 -22.98
CA SER A 282 7.10 8.14 -22.86
C SER A 282 5.89 7.82 -23.76
N ILE A 283 5.27 8.83 -24.38
CA ILE A 283 3.98 8.73 -25.08
C ILE A 283 4.09 8.07 -26.47
N GLN A 284 5.21 8.24 -27.17
CA GLN A 284 5.35 7.96 -28.62
C GLN A 284 5.49 6.46 -28.97
N VAL A 285 4.77 5.58 -28.27
CA VAL A 285 4.75 4.14 -28.54
C VAL A 285 3.72 3.83 -29.63
N ALA A 286 4.19 3.55 -30.85
CA ALA A 286 3.32 3.08 -31.93
C ALA A 286 2.65 1.73 -31.58
N VAL A 287 1.43 1.48 -32.09
CA VAL A 287 0.61 0.29 -31.78
C VAL A 287 1.36 -1.02 -32.05
N GLU A 288 2.17 -1.03 -33.10
CA GLU A 288 3.04 -2.13 -33.52
C GLU A 288 4.12 -2.48 -32.48
N ASN A 289 4.53 -1.53 -31.64
CA ASN A 289 5.55 -1.68 -30.62
C ASN A 289 5.01 -2.03 -29.22
N LEU A 290 3.68 -2.03 -29.03
CA LEU A 290 3.03 -2.38 -27.74
C LEU A 290 3.36 -3.82 -27.30
N GLY A 291 3.43 -4.75 -28.26
CA GLY A 291 3.70 -6.16 -28.05
C GLY A 291 2.57 -7.12 -28.42
N LEU A 292 1.49 -6.65 -29.05
CA LEU A 292 0.43 -7.51 -29.61
C LEU A 292 1.02 -8.53 -30.61
N CYS A 293 0.43 -9.74 -30.70
CA CYS A 293 0.89 -10.77 -31.64
C CYS A 293 -0.25 -11.65 -32.18
N GLY A 294 0.00 -12.37 -33.28
CA GLY A 294 -0.96 -13.32 -33.88
C GLY A 294 -2.30 -12.69 -34.25
N LEU A 295 -3.37 -13.46 -34.07
CA LEU A 295 -4.75 -13.00 -34.28
C LEU A 295 -5.10 -11.74 -33.47
N ALA A 296 -4.57 -11.59 -32.25
CA ALA A 296 -4.83 -10.43 -31.41
C ALA A 296 -4.34 -9.10 -32.03
N TYR A 297 -3.19 -9.12 -32.73
CA TYR A 297 -2.71 -7.95 -33.46
C TYR A 297 -3.60 -7.63 -34.67
N GLU A 298 -3.97 -8.65 -35.47
CA GLU A 298 -4.86 -8.46 -36.63
C GLU A 298 -6.23 -7.89 -36.22
N ILE A 299 -6.82 -8.43 -35.14
CA ILE A 299 -8.08 -7.96 -34.57
C ILE A 299 -7.96 -6.49 -34.16
N VAL A 300 -6.95 -6.13 -33.38
CA VAL A 300 -6.80 -4.74 -32.91
C VAL A 300 -6.62 -3.78 -34.08
N GLN A 301 -5.78 -4.10 -35.08
CA GLN A 301 -5.65 -3.27 -36.29
C GLN A 301 -6.98 -3.13 -37.06
N LYS A 302 -7.75 -4.21 -37.20
CA LYS A 302 -9.07 -4.19 -37.85
C LYS A 302 -10.07 -3.32 -37.10
N GLN A 303 -10.15 -3.46 -35.77
CA GLN A 303 -11.18 -2.79 -34.97
C GLN A 303 -10.86 -1.31 -34.73
N ILE A 304 -9.57 -0.91 -34.69
CA ILE A 304 -9.18 0.52 -34.69
C ILE A 304 -9.70 1.23 -35.95
N ALA A 305 -9.74 0.53 -37.09
CA ALA A 305 -10.26 1.06 -38.36
C ALA A 305 -11.78 0.85 -38.54
N ALA A 306 -12.52 0.51 -37.49
CA ALA A 306 -13.98 0.44 -37.53
C ALA A 306 -14.58 1.87 -37.42
N PRO A 307 -15.64 2.19 -38.18
CA PRO A 307 -16.26 3.53 -38.13
C PRO A 307 -16.98 3.80 -36.80
N SER A 308 -17.43 2.74 -36.09
CA SER A 308 -18.12 2.88 -34.82
C SER A 308 -18.02 1.64 -33.94
N GLY A 309 -18.43 1.80 -32.68
CA GLY A 309 -18.42 0.77 -31.65
C GLY A 309 -17.46 1.10 -30.50
N MET A 310 -17.34 0.20 -29.53
CA MET A 310 -16.44 0.33 -28.38
C MET A 310 -15.18 -0.53 -28.47
N ILE A 311 -14.04 0.08 -28.17
CA ILE A 311 -12.79 -0.62 -27.81
C ILE A 311 -12.49 -0.33 -26.33
N LEU A 312 -12.62 -1.36 -25.50
CA LEU A 312 -12.42 -1.27 -24.06
C LEU A 312 -11.10 -1.89 -23.65
N THR A 313 -10.19 -1.09 -23.07
CA THR A 313 -8.95 -1.59 -22.47
C THR A 313 -9.15 -1.88 -20.98
N THR A 314 -8.59 -2.99 -20.50
CA THR A 314 -8.78 -3.44 -19.12
C THR A 314 -7.52 -4.05 -18.53
N GLY A 315 -7.50 -4.21 -17.21
CA GLY A 315 -6.34 -4.48 -16.39
C GLY A 315 -6.12 -3.40 -15.32
N PRO A 316 -5.09 -3.57 -14.47
CA PRO A 316 -4.93 -2.82 -13.23
C PRO A 316 -4.32 -1.42 -13.42
N THR A 317 -4.12 -0.70 -12.31
CA THR A 317 -3.23 0.46 -12.26
C THR A 317 -1.83 0.10 -12.77
N GLY A 318 -1.19 0.98 -13.53
CA GLY A 318 0.17 0.75 -14.06
C GLY A 318 0.29 -0.30 -15.18
N SER A 319 -0.79 -0.96 -15.60
CA SER A 319 -0.81 -1.93 -16.73
C SER A 319 -0.63 -1.31 -18.12
N GLY A 320 -0.53 0.02 -18.22
CA GLY A 320 -0.31 0.74 -19.47
C GLY A 320 -1.57 1.05 -20.28
N LYS A 321 -2.79 0.97 -19.69
CA LYS A 321 -4.06 1.23 -20.41
C LYS A 321 -4.03 2.56 -21.17
N THR A 322 -3.68 3.65 -20.51
CA THR A 322 -3.54 4.99 -21.11
C THR A 322 -2.51 5.01 -22.23
N THR A 323 -1.40 4.28 -22.13
CA THR A 323 -0.40 4.15 -23.19
C THR A 323 -0.96 3.42 -24.41
N THR A 324 -1.74 2.34 -24.23
CA THR A 324 -2.44 1.66 -25.31
C THR A 324 -3.47 2.57 -25.97
N LEU A 325 -4.31 3.26 -25.20
CA LEU A 325 -5.31 4.17 -25.74
C LEU A 325 -4.69 5.36 -26.47
N TYR A 326 -3.63 5.97 -25.92
CA TYR A 326 -2.90 7.06 -26.57
C TYR A 326 -2.17 6.55 -27.83
N ALA A 327 -1.70 5.31 -27.88
CA ALA A 327 -1.14 4.71 -29.10
C ALA A 327 -2.21 4.54 -30.20
N ILE A 328 -3.44 4.15 -29.82
CA ILE A 328 -4.59 4.06 -30.73
C ILE A 328 -5.01 5.46 -31.21
N VAL A 329 -5.16 6.42 -30.29
CA VAL A 329 -5.50 7.81 -30.62
C VAL A 329 -4.47 8.42 -31.56
N ASN A 330 -3.16 8.25 -31.31
CA ASN A 330 -2.11 8.74 -32.21
C ASN A 330 -2.06 7.99 -33.56
N LYS A 331 -2.64 6.78 -33.67
CA LYS A 331 -2.80 6.04 -34.94
C LYS A 331 -3.97 6.58 -35.77
N LEU A 332 -4.97 7.18 -35.11
CA LEU A 332 -6.17 7.80 -35.68
C LEU A 332 -6.07 9.34 -35.80
N ASN A 333 -4.97 9.95 -35.34
CA ASN A 333 -4.78 11.40 -35.30
C ASN A 333 -4.37 11.93 -36.69
N ASP A 334 -5.35 12.03 -37.57
CA ASP A 334 -5.24 12.63 -38.89
C ASP A 334 -6.21 13.84 -39.06
N PRO A 335 -6.02 14.71 -40.06
CA PRO A 335 -6.82 15.95 -40.19
C PRO A 335 -8.29 15.76 -40.58
N GLU A 336 -8.71 14.56 -41.01
CA GLU A 336 -10.09 14.23 -41.37
C GLU A 336 -10.84 13.60 -40.18
N THR A 337 -10.13 12.99 -39.22
CA THR A 337 -10.70 12.33 -38.02
C THR A 337 -10.72 13.26 -36.79
N LYS A 338 -11.91 13.62 -36.31
CA LYS A 338 -12.06 14.49 -35.12
C LYS A 338 -12.07 13.69 -33.82
N ILE A 339 -10.98 13.78 -33.06
CA ILE A 339 -10.81 13.12 -31.76
C ILE A 339 -11.05 14.10 -30.60
N ILE A 340 -11.90 13.69 -29.65
CA ILE A 340 -12.18 14.45 -28.41
C ILE A 340 -12.06 13.52 -27.19
N THR A 341 -11.43 13.98 -26.10
CA THR A 341 -11.21 13.18 -24.89
C THR A 341 -11.81 13.80 -23.62
N ILE A 342 -12.05 12.95 -22.61
CA ILE A 342 -12.40 13.35 -21.25
C ILE A 342 -11.66 12.50 -20.21
N GLU A 343 -10.88 13.13 -19.33
CA GLU A 343 -9.85 12.45 -18.51
C GLU A 343 -9.78 12.99 -17.06
N ASP A 344 -9.41 12.15 -16.08
CA ASP A 344 -9.42 12.46 -14.63
C ASP A 344 -8.10 12.07 -13.93
N PRO A 345 -7.02 12.85 -14.05
CA PRO A 345 -6.85 14.06 -14.87
C PRO A 345 -6.37 13.71 -16.29
N ILE A 346 -6.08 14.73 -17.11
CA ILE A 346 -5.26 14.54 -18.33
C ILE A 346 -3.85 14.15 -17.89
N GLU A 347 -3.31 13.04 -18.40
CA GLU A 347 -1.94 12.61 -18.10
C GLU A 347 -0.90 13.36 -18.92
N TYR A 348 -1.17 13.57 -20.22
CA TYR A 348 -0.30 14.33 -21.12
C TYR A 348 -1.09 15.04 -22.23
N GLU A 349 -0.54 16.14 -22.75
CA GLU A 349 -1.09 16.90 -23.88
C GLU A 349 -0.75 16.24 -25.23
N LEU A 350 -1.76 15.95 -26.04
CA LEU A 350 -1.66 15.31 -27.35
C LEU A 350 -1.97 16.32 -28.47
N THR A 351 -0.96 16.64 -29.29
CA THR A 351 -1.09 17.62 -30.36
C THR A 351 -2.15 17.20 -31.40
N GLY A 352 -3.10 18.08 -31.68
CA GLY A 352 -4.19 17.88 -32.65
C GLY A 352 -5.51 17.38 -32.04
N ILE A 353 -5.49 16.87 -30.81
CA ILE A 353 -6.66 16.25 -30.16
C ILE A 353 -7.30 17.22 -29.16
N SER A 354 -8.64 17.24 -29.10
CA SER A 354 -9.38 18.09 -28.16
C SER A 354 -9.56 17.40 -26.82
N GLN A 355 -8.58 17.53 -25.92
CA GLN A 355 -8.65 16.93 -24.59
C GLN A 355 -9.42 17.80 -23.58
N THR A 356 -10.25 17.18 -22.74
CA THR A 356 -10.94 17.84 -21.63
C THR A 356 -10.68 17.13 -20.31
N GLN A 357 -10.66 17.88 -19.20
CA GLN A 357 -10.39 17.35 -17.87
C GLN A 357 -11.62 17.43 -16.97
N ILE A 358 -11.81 16.41 -16.13
CA ILE A 358 -12.83 16.38 -15.09
C ILE A 358 -12.64 17.51 -14.06
N GLU A 359 -13.72 18.24 -13.79
CA GLU A 359 -13.80 19.38 -12.89
C GLU A 359 -15.04 19.25 -11.99
N LYS A 360 -14.97 18.25 -11.09
CA LYS A 360 -16.03 17.90 -10.12
C LYS A 360 -16.49 19.11 -9.29
N SER A 361 -15.58 20.07 -9.04
CA SER A 361 -15.87 21.34 -8.34
C SER A 361 -16.90 22.23 -9.04
N ARG A 362 -17.12 22.01 -10.35
CA ARG A 362 -18.02 22.76 -11.22
C ARG A 362 -19.17 21.93 -11.78
N GLY A 363 -19.30 20.66 -11.38
CA GLY A 363 -20.26 19.72 -11.96
C GLY A 363 -19.92 19.29 -13.40
N TYR A 364 -18.62 19.23 -13.74
CA TYR A 364 -18.14 18.63 -14.99
C TYR A 364 -17.47 17.28 -14.67
N ASP A 365 -18.23 16.21 -14.86
CA ASP A 365 -17.90 14.81 -14.60
C ASP A 365 -17.92 13.98 -15.91
N PHE A 366 -17.62 12.68 -15.83
CA PHE A 366 -17.53 11.83 -17.03
C PHE A 366 -18.85 11.79 -17.81
N ALA A 367 -19.98 11.54 -17.16
CA ALA A 367 -21.28 11.49 -17.82
C ALA A 367 -21.69 12.85 -18.42
N SER A 368 -21.53 13.96 -17.69
CA SER A 368 -21.91 15.29 -18.19
C SER A 368 -21.00 15.83 -19.28
N GLY A 369 -19.70 15.58 -19.19
CA GLY A 369 -18.75 15.94 -20.23
C GLY A 369 -18.87 15.03 -21.46
N LEU A 370 -19.07 13.72 -21.30
CA LEU A 370 -19.38 12.81 -22.41
C LEU A 370 -20.69 13.21 -23.12
N ARG A 371 -21.75 13.53 -22.35
CA ARG A 371 -22.98 14.14 -22.88
C ARG A 371 -22.71 15.43 -23.66
N ALA A 372 -21.67 16.21 -23.33
CA ALA A 372 -21.28 17.39 -24.10
C ALA A 372 -20.49 17.05 -25.37
N ILE A 373 -19.54 16.10 -25.29
CA ILE A 373 -18.68 15.65 -26.39
C ILE A 373 -19.49 15.07 -27.55
N VAL A 374 -20.52 14.27 -27.28
CA VAL A 374 -21.42 13.73 -28.34
C VAL A 374 -22.16 14.86 -29.11
N ARG A 375 -22.28 16.07 -28.54
CA ARG A 375 -22.80 17.27 -29.23
C ARG A 375 -21.70 18.15 -29.84
N GLN A 376 -20.47 17.66 -29.95
CA GLN A 376 -19.35 18.34 -30.62
C GLN A 376 -19.01 17.72 -31.97
N ASP A 377 -19.87 16.86 -32.52
CA ASP A 377 -19.68 16.22 -33.84
C ASP A 377 -18.32 15.49 -33.94
N PRO A 378 -17.97 14.55 -33.03
CA PRO A 378 -16.72 13.79 -33.07
C PRO A 378 -16.84 12.47 -33.84
N ASP A 379 -15.74 12.01 -34.44
CA ASP A 379 -15.64 10.66 -35.00
C ASP A 379 -15.18 9.67 -33.91
N VAL A 380 -14.21 10.09 -33.09
CA VAL A 380 -13.58 9.28 -32.04
C VAL A 380 -13.71 9.97 -30.68
N ILE A 381 -14.22 9.23 -29.71
CA ILE A 381 -14.39 9.69 -28.33
C ILE A 381 -13.50 8.85 -27.42
N LEU A 382 -12.60 9.48 -26.66
CA LEU A 382 -11.89 8.81 -25.56
C LEU A 382 -12.49 9.21 -24.21
N VAL A 383 -13.00 8.22 -23.48
CA VAL A 383 -13.43 8.36 -22.08
C VAL A 383 -12.37 7.72 -21.20
N GLY A 384 -11.69 8.48 -20.35
CA GLY A 384 -10.52 8.00 -19.61
C GLY A 384 -10.80 6.74 -18.78
N GLU A 385 -12.00 6.66 -18.20
CA GLU A 385 -12.54 5.46 -17.59
C GLU A 385 -14.06 5.50 -17.48
N ILE A 386 -14.69 4.32 -17.51
CA ILE A 386 -16.10 4.13 -17.20
C ILE A 386 -16.19 3.50 -15.80
N ARG A 387 -16.90 4.16 -14.87
CA ARG A 387 -17.07 3.70 -13.47
C ARG A 387 -18.52 3.49 -13.03
N ASP A 388 -19.48 4.03 -13.77
CA ASP A 388 -20.88 4.20 -13.35
C ASP A 388 -21.87 3.95 -14.50
N GLU A 389 -23.12 3.71 -14.12
CA GLU A 389 -24.25 3.38 -15.00
C GLU A 389 -24.51 4.47 -16.06
N GLU A 390 -24.49 5.75 -15.69
CA GLU A 390 -24.76 6.81 -16.66
C GLU A 390 -23.65 6.91 -17.70
N THR A 391 -22.38 6.90 -17.29
CA THR A 391 -21.25 6.99 -18.22
C THR A 391 -21.22 5.79 -19.18
N VAL A 392 -21.53 4.57 -18.72
CA VAL A 392 -21.58 3.41 -19.62
C VAL A 392 -22.81 3.44 -20.54
N GLU A 393 -23.98 3.89 -20.07
CA GLU A 393 -25.16 4.04 -20.93
C GLU A 393 -24.88 5.02 -22.06
N ILE A 394 -24.28 6.18 -21.77
CA ILE A 394 -23.94 7.17 -22.81
C ILE A 394 -22.86 6.61 -23.75
N ALA A 395 -21.85 5.89 -23.25
CA ALA A 395 -20.81 5.27 -24.07
C ALA A 395 -21.40 4.23 -25.06
N VAL A 396 -22.24 3.32 -24.56
CA VAL A 396 -22.93 2.30 -25.37
C VAL A 396 -23.85 2.93 -26.41
N ASN A 397 -24.62 3.96 -26.03
CA ASN A 397 -25.46 4.68 -27.00
C ASN A 397 -24.62 5.45 -28.03
N SER A 398 -23.47 6.01 -27.66
CA SER A 398 -22.56 6.70 -28.60
C SER A 398 -22.00 5.71 -29.63
N ALA A 399 -21.55 4.55 -29.17
CA ALA A 399 -21.04 3.45 -29.98
C ALA A 399 -22.08 2.95 -31.00
N LEU A 400 -23.34 2.77 -30.56
CA LEU A 400 -24.46 2.35 -31.39
C LEU A 400 -24.97 3.45 -32.35
N THR A 401 -24.64 4.72 -32.12
CA THR A 401 -25.08 5.87 -32.95
C THR A 401 -24.03 6.35 -33.95
N GLY A 402 -22.90 5.65 -34.09
CA GLY A 402 -21.93 5.89 -35.17
C GLY A 402 -20.56 6.43 -34.73
N HIS A 403 -20.27 6.48 -33.43
CA HIS A 403 -18.98 6.96 -32.91
C HIS A 403 -18.05 5.78 -32.58
N LEU A 404 -16.73 5.96 -32.75
CA LEU A 404 -15.74 5.03 -32.19
C LEU A 404 -15.39 5.46 -30.76
N VAL A 405 -15.75 4.64 -29.78
CA VAL A 405 -15.60 4.94 -28.35
C VAL A 405 -14.44 4.14 -27.76
N LEU A 406 -13.39 4.84 -27.34
CA LEU A 406 -12.22 4.30 -26.69
C LEU A 406 -12.34 4.52 -25.17
N SER A 407 -12.18 3.49 -24.35
CA SER A 407 -12.20 3.68 -22.89
C SER A 407 -11.39 2.66 -22.09
N THR A 408 -11.33 2.88 -20.77
CA THR A 408 -10.88 1.90 -19.80
C THR A 408 -12.00 1.46 -18.88
N ILE A 409 -12.03 0.16 -18.55
CA ILE A 409 -12.76 -0.38 -17.40
C ILE A 409 -11.73 -1.16 -16.58
N HIS A 410 -11.86 -1.17 -15.25
CA HIS A 410 -10.91 -1.88 -14.38
C HIS A 410 -11.45 -3.27 -14.04
N THR A 411 -11.16 -4.24 -14.90
CA THR A 411 -11.35 -5.68 -14.62
C THR A 411 -10.04 -6.45 -14.76
N ASN A 412 -10.03 -7.70 -14.29
CA ASN A 412 -8.82 -8.51 -14.24
C ASN A 412 -8.50 -9.22 -15.56
N SER A 413 -9.53 -9.77 -16.23
CA SER A 413 -9.53 -10.36 -17.57
C SER A 413 -10.23 -9.43 -18.58
N ALA A 414 -10.11 -9.74 -19.88
CA ALA A 414 -10.88 -9.08 -20.93
C ALA A 414 -12.38 -9.46 -20.92
N ILE A 415 -12.72 -10.62 -20.35
CA ILE A 415 -14.07 -11.21 -20.39
C ILE A 415 -14.92 -10.73 -19.21
N ALA A 416 -14.33 -10.57 -18.02
CA ALA A 416 -14.99 -9.98 -16.85
C ALA A 416 -15.54 -8.56 -17.11
N THR A 417 -15.06 -7.86 -18.14
CA THR A 417 -15.63 -6.57 -18.56
C THR A 417 -17.09 -6.69 -19.02
N ILE A 418 -17.55 -7.84 -19.54
CA ILE A 418 -18.97 -8.08 -19.83
C ILE A 418 -19.79 -8.02 -18.55
N ALA A 419 -19.40 -8.79 -17.52
CA ALA A 419 -20.09 -8.80 -16.23
C ALA A 419 -20.13 -7.40 -15.62
N ARG A 420 -19.01 -6.66 -15.67
CA ARG A 420 -18.95 -5.28 -15.19
C ARG A 420 -19.86 -4.32 -15.97
N MET A 421 -20.05 -4.51 -17.28
CA MET A 421 -21.02 -3.72 -18.04
C MET A 421 -22.47 -4.04 -17.63
N ILE A 422 -22.80 -5.31 -17.37
CA ILE A 422 -24.13 -5.73 -16.90
C ILE A 422 -24.43 -5.17 -15.50
N GLU A 423 -23.45 -5.16 -14.59
CA GLU A 423 -23.55 -4.51 -13.28
C GLU A 423 -23.89 -3.03 -13.37
N MET A 424 -23.27 -2.33 -14.32
CA MET A 424 -23.50 -0.91 -14.59
C MET A 424 -24.72 -0.68 -15.51
N GLY A 425 -25.74 -1.55 -15.43
CA GLY A 425 -27.05 -1.36 -16.09
C GLY A 425 -27.10 -1.71 -17.59
N VAL A 426 -25.99 -2.07 -18.24
CA VAL A 426 -26.00 -2.40 -19.67
C VAL A 426 -26.72 -3.72 -19.91
N LYS A 427 -27.84 -3.65 -20.63
CA LYS A 427 -28.61 -4.83 -21.05
C LYS A 427 -27.73 -5.76 -21.89
N PRO A 428 -27.66 -7.08 -21.59
CA PRO A 428 -26.78 -8.01 -22.31
C PRO A 428 -26.92 -7.98 -23.84
N THR A 429 -28.13 -7.76 -24.34
CA THR A 429 -28.45 -7.63 -25.79
C THR A 429 -27.87 -6.38 -26.47
N LEU A 430 -27.35 -5.41 -25.71
CA LEU A 430 -26.66 -4.23 -26.26
C LEU A 430 -25.14 -4.39 -26.31
N ILE A 431 -24.56 -5.33 -25.55
CA ILE A 431 -23.10 -5.49 -25.47
C ILE A 431 -22.49 -6.01 -26.80
N PRO A 432 -23.05 -7.05 -27.46
CA PRO A 432 -22.58 -7.50 -28.78
C PRO A 432 -22.62 -6.42 -29.88
N PRO A 433 -23.74 -5.73 -30.16
CA PRO A 433 -23.77 -4.73 -31.24
C PRO A 433 -22.99 -3.45 -30.92
N ALA A 434 -22.71 -3.15 -29.65
CA ALA A 434 -21.97 -1.95 -29.27
C ALA A 434 -20.44 -2.12 -29.23
N THR A 435 -19.89 -3.35 -29.15
CA THR A 435 -18.48 -3.56 -28.78
C THR A 435 -17.64 -4.25 -29.86
N ASN A 436 -16.59 -3.59 -30.33
CA ASN A 436 -15.65 -4.15 -31.31
C ASN A 436 -14.66 -5.15 -30.67
N ALA A 437 -14.10 -4.80 -29.51
CA ALA A 437 -13.10 -5.60 -28.81
C ALA A 437 -12.92 -5.18 -27.34
N PHE A 438 -12.59 -6.16 -26.50
CA PHE A 438 -12.06 -5.97 -25.16
C PHE A 438 -10.57 -6.36 -25.15
N ILE A 439 -9.72 -5.54 -24.53
CA ILE A 439 -8.26 -5.68 -24.53
C ILE A 439 -7.77 -5.74 -23.09
N GLY A 440 -7.64 -6.95 -22.53
CA GLY A 440 -7.00 -7.18 -21.24
C GLY A 440 -5.49 -7.06 -21.36
N GLN A 441 -4.84 -6.33 -20.45
CA GLN A 441 -3.39 -6.15 -20.48
C GLN A 441 -2.69 -6.12 -19.12
N ARG A 442 -1.39 -6.42 -19.14
CA ARG A 442 -0.40 -6.22 -18.06
C ARG A 442 0.94 -5.77 -18.69
N LEU A 443 1.86 -5.22 -17.88
CA LEU A 443 3.24 -4.95 -18.31
C LEU A 443 4.22 -5.94 -17.68
N VAL A 444 5.07 -6.52 -18.53
CA VAL A 444 6.24 -7.35 -18.14
C VAL A 444 7.53 -6.61 -18.47
N ARG A 445 8.55 -6.77 -17.65
CA ARG A 445 9.90 -6.23 -17.91
C ARG A 445 10.60 -7.00 -19.04
N LYS A 446 11.27 -6.26 -19.94
CA LYS A 446 12.12 -6.81 -21.01
C LYS A 446 13.47 -7.23 -20.41
N LEU A 447 13.96 -8.41 -20.77
CA LEU A 447 15.31 -8.85 -20.41
C LEU A 447 16.37 -7.98 -21.10
N CYS A 448 17.43 -7.63 -20.37
CA CYS A 448 18.60 -6.94 -20.94
C CYS A 448 19.45 -7.92 -21.78
N ASP A 449 20.22 -7.40 -22.74
CA ASP A 449 21.18 -8.15 -23.58
C ASP A 449 22.14 -9.06 -22.78
N CYS A 450 22.38 -8.77 -21.50
CA CYS A 450 23.22 -9.58 -20.63
C CYS A 450 22.58 -10.89 -20.15
N LYS A 451 21.30 -11.15 -20.50
CA LYS A 451 20.53 -12.33 -20.13
C LYS A 451 21.33 -13.64 -20.29
N GLU A 452 21.16 -14.52 -19.32
CA GLU A 452 21.81 -15.83 -19.31
C GLU A 452 20.84 -16.90 -19.83
N GLU A 453 21.31 -17.73 -20.75
CA GLU A 453 20.55 -18.88 -21.24
C GLU A 453 20.73 -20.07 -20.30
N TYR A 454 19.64 -20.74 -19.93
CA TYR A 454 19.65 -21.90 -19.05
C TYR A 454 18.67 -22.98 -19.52
N THR A 455 18.95 -24.23 -19.16
CA THR A 455 18.01 -25.34 -19.34
C THR A 455 17.09 -25.41 -18.12
N PRO A 456 15.76 -25.18 -18.27
CA PRO A 456 14.82 -25.31 -17.16
C PRO A 456 14.60 -26.76 -16.72
N ALA A 457 14.07 -26.95 -15.51
CA ALA A 457 13.72 -28.26 -14.98
C ALA A 457 12.57 -28.91 -15.78
N LYS A 458 12.52 -30.25 -15.81
CA LYS A 458 11.51 -31.01 -16.57
C LYS A 458 10.08 -30.65 -16.18
N GLU A 459 9.81 -30.58 -14.87
CA GLU A 459 8.51 -30.21 -14.31
C GLU A 459 8.05 -28.83 -14.80
N SER A 460 8.97 -27.86 -14.87
CA SER A 460 8.70 -26.52 -15.41
C SER A 460 8.44 -26.55 -16.92
N ILE A 461 9.18 -27.36 -17.68
CA ILE A 461 8.92 -27.56 -19.13
C ILE A 461 7.54 -28.19 -19.35
N GLU A 462 7.15 -29.14 -18.51
CA GLU A 462 5.84 -29.80 -18.57
C GLU A 462 4.70 -28.82 -18.23
N SER A 463 4.79 -28.09 -17.10
CA SER A 463 3.85 -27.00 -16.75
C SER A 463 3.65 -25.98 -17.89
N LEU A 464 4.74 -25.48 -18.49
CA LEU A 464 4.65 -24.54 -19.61
C LEU A 464 4.05 -25.19 -20.87
N LYS A 465 4.35 -26.45 -21.16
CA LYS A 465 3.72 -27.20 -22.25
C LYS A 465 2.23 -27.44 -22.03
N LYS A 466 1.79 -27.75 -20.80
CA LYS A 466 0.38 -27.87 -20.41
C LYS A 466 -0.38 -26.60 -20.80
N MET A 467 0.06 -25.44 -20.29
CA MET A 467 -0.60 -24.15 -20.52
C MET A 467 -0.59 -23.70 -22.00
N LEU A 468 0.49 -23.98 -22.73
CA LEU A 468 0.57 -23.67 -24.17
C LEU A 468 -0.26 -24.62 -25.04
N SER A 469 -0.52 -25.87 -24.60
CA SER A 469 -1.31 -26.84 -25.36
C SER A 469 -2.79 -26.48 -25.51
N ILE A 470 -3.27 -25.54 -24.68
CA ILE A 470 -4.65 -25.00 -24.70
C ILE A 470 -4.84 -23.98 -25.84
N ILE A 471 -3.76 -23.46 -26.46
CA ILE A 471 -3.86 -22.43 -27.51
C ILE A 471 -4.50 -23.02 -28.78
N SER A 472 -5.68 -22.49 -29.16
CA SER A 472 -6.38 -22.87 -30.39
C SER A 472 -5.57 -22.51 -31.64
N PRO A 473 -5.50 -23.38 -32.67
CA PRO A 473 -4.84 -23.06 -33.95
C PRO A 473 -5.39 -21.79 -34.64
N LYS A 474 -6.62 -21.38 -34.32
CA LYS A 474 -7.23 -20.12 -34.82
C LYS A 474 -6.44 -18.88 -34.39
N ALA A 475 -5.64 -18.95 -33.32
CA ALA A 475 -4.84 -17.84 -32.80
C ALA A 475 -3.70 -17.34 -33.73
N LYS A 476 -3.41 -18.05 -34.83
CA LYS A 476 -2.37 -17.71 -35.82
C LYS A 476 -0.96 -17.54 -35.20
N LEU A 477 -0.57 -18.46 -34.31
CA LEU A 477 0.70 -18.43 -33.60
C LEU A 477 1.45 -19.76 -33.71
N GLU A 478 2.77 -19.68 -33.87
CA GLU A 478 3.65 -20.85 -33.81
C GLU A 478 3.86 -21.26 -32.34
N ILE A 479 3.25 -22.38 -31.94
CA ILE A 479 3.40 -22.95 -30.60
C ILE A 479 4.73 -23.75 -30.53
N PRO A 480 5.65 -23.44 -29.60
CA PRO A 480 6.92 -24.15 -29.47
C PRO A 480 6.73 -25.63 -29.06
N LYS A 481 7.04 -26.55 -29.98
CA LYS A 481 6.95 -28.02 -29.74
C LYS A 481 7.94 -28.50 -28.67
N GLU A 482 9.10 -27.85 -28.58
CA GLU A 482 10.13 -28.13 -27.58
C GLU A 482 10.64 -26.81 -26.97
N ILE A 483 10.56 -26.69 -25.63
CA ILE A 483 11.24 -25.64 -24.87
C ILE A 483 12.55 -26.26 -24.40
N LYS A 484 13.66 -25.94 -25.06
CA LYS A 484 15.00 -26.48 -24.74
C LYS A 484 15.77 -25.60 -23.76
N THR A 485 15.63 -24.28 -23.91
CA THR A 485 16.26 -23.28 -23.09
C THR A 485 15.29 -22.13 -22.81
N LEU A 486 15.55 -21.42 -21.71
CA LEU A 486 14.90 -20.18 -21.32
C LEU A 486 15.99 -19.17 -20.93
N TYR A 487 15.58 -17.92 -20.70
CA TYR A 487 16.49 -16.83 -20.39
C TYR A 487 16.17 -16.21 -19.03
N ARG A 488 17.21 -16.01 -18.21
CA ARG A 488 17.11 -15.41 -16.87
C ARG A 488 17.91 -14.09 -16.78
N PRO A 489 17.53 -13.16 -15.89
CA PRO A 489 18.30 -11.94 -15.64
C PRO A 489 19.69 -12.26 -15.07
N LYS A 490 20.73 -11.60 -15.61
CA LYS A 490 22.12 -11.73 -15.13
C LYS A 490 22.64 -10.48 -14.41
N GLY A 491 22.16 -9.30 -14.82
CA GLY A 491 22.72 -8.01 -14.43
C GLY A 491 23.95 -7.61 -15.25
N CYS A 492 24.05 -6.33 -15.60
CA CYS A 492 25.25 -5.65 -16.10
C CYS A 492 25.07 -4.11 -15.97
N PRO A 493 26.14 -3.30 -16.17
CA PRO A 493 26.03 -1.85 -16.08
C PRO A 493 24.99 -1.21 -17.03
N LYS A 494 24.77 -1.74 -18.25
CA LYS A 494 23.74 -1.24 -19.18
C LYS A 494 22.33 -1.19 -18.58
N CYS A 495 22.05 -2.04 -17.60
CA CYS A 495 20.78 -2.17 -16.90
C CYS A 495 20.93 -1.98 -15.38
N ASN A 496 21.93 -1.22 -14.92
CA ASN A 496 22.14 -0.92 -13.49
C ASN A 496 22.23 -2.18 -12.60
N ASN A 497 22.76 -3.28 -13.17
CA ASN A 497 22.80 -4.64 -12.60
C ASN A 497 21.43 -5.31 -12.31
N LEU A 498 20.31 -4.72 -12.74
CA LEU A 498 18.95 -5.27 -12.54
C LEU A 498 18.60 -6.47 -13.45
N GLY A 499 19.32 -6.65 -14.56
CA GLY A 499 19.10 -7.73 -15.53
C GLY A 499 17.93 -7.53 -16.50
N TYR A 500 17.09 -6.52 -16.27
CA TYR A 500 15.99 -6.10 -17.14
C TYR A 500 16.18 -4.64 -17.57
N LYS A 501 15.57 -4.22 -18.70
CA LYS A 501 15.54 -2.82 -19.14
C LYS A 501 14.33 -2.52 -20.03
N GLY A 502 13.44 -1.66 -19.57
CA GLY A 502 12.17 -1.33 -20.24
C GLY A 502 11.10 -2.40 -20.05
N ARG A 503 9.90 -2.12 -20.57
CA ARG A 503 8.71 -2.98 -20.47
C ARG A 503 8.10 -3.33 -21.83
N MET A 504 7.26 -4.36 -21.86
CA MET A 504 6.39 -4.76 -22.97
C MET A 504 4.99 -5.04 -22.42
N GLY A 505 3.94 -4.81 -23.22
CA GLY A 505 2.61 -5.31 -22.89
C GLY A 505 2.51 -6.83 -23.12
N ILE A 506 1.77 -7.50 -22.24
CA ILE A 506 1.15 -8.80 -22.53
C ILE A 506 -0.36 -8.61 -22.60
N PHE A 507 -1.00 -9.30 -23.55
CA PHE A 507 -2.35 -8.98 -24.02
C PHE A 507 -3.24 -10.22 -24.13
N GLU A 508 -4.52 -9.99 -23.85
CA GLU A 508 -5.65 -10.89 -24.09
C GLU A 508 -6.69 -10.06 -24.85
N VAL A 509 -6.91 -10.38 -26.12
CA VAL A 509 -7.85 -9.64 -26.98
C VAL A 509 -9.06 -10.52 -27.25
N PHE A 510 -10.20 -10.08 -26.72
CA PHE A 510 -11.47 -10.78 -26.75
C PHE A 510 -12.45 -10.05 -27.66
N THR A 511 -13.16 -10.81 -28.50
CA THR A 511 -14.15 -10.30 -29.45
C THR A 511 -15.37 -11.21 -29.48
N ILE A 512 -16.55 -10.61 -29.56
CA ILE A 512 -17.81 -11.33 -29.60
C ILE A 512 -18.03 -11.92 -31.01
N ASN A 513 -18.44 -13.18 -31.06
CA ASN A 513 -18.93 -13.88 -32.26
C ASN A 513 -20.35 -14.41 -31.99
N GLU A 514 -21.00 -15.03 -32.98
CA GLU A 514 -22.38 -15.54 -32.84
C GLU A 514 -22.59 -16.56 -31.71
N GLU A 515 -21.55 -17.21 -31.20
CA GLU A 515 -21.61 -18.19 -30.11
C GLU A 515 -21.50 -17.49 -28.75
N ILE A 516 -20.48 -16.64 -28.61
CA ILE A 516 -20.25 -15.76 -27.47
C ILE A 516 -21.43 -14.80 -27.27
N GLU A 517 -22.04 -14.30 -28.33
CA GLU A 517 -23.25 -13.47 -28.28
C GLU A 517 -24.42 -14.19 -27.59
N LYS A 518 -24.64 -15.47 -27.93
CA LYS A 518 -25.68 -16.29 -27.26
C LYS A 518 -25.35 -16.46 -25.79
N LEU A 519 -24.11 -16.83 -25.46
CA LEU A 519 -23.66 -16.98 -24.06
C LEU A 519 -23.82 -15.69 -23.24
N ILE A 520 -23.58 -14.51 -23.83
CA ILE A 520 -23.82 -13.21 -23.17
C ILE A 520 -25.31 -12.96 -22.94
N VAL A 521 -26.15 -13.21 -23.94
CA VAL A 521 -27.61 -13.01 -23.85
C VAL A 521 -28.29 -14.02 -22.90
N GLU A 522 -27.75 -15.23 -22.82
CA GLU A 522 -28.17 -16.30 -21.89
C GLU A 522 -27.56 -16.16 -20.48
N MET A 523 -26.69 -15.15 -20.27
CA MET A 523 -26.01 -14.85 -19.00
C MET A 523 -25.15 -16.01 -18.45
N ALA A 524 -24.42 -16.68 -19.34
CA ALA A 524 -23.47 -17.74 -19.01
C ALA A 524 -22.32 -17.26 -18.10
N SER A 525 -21.67 -18.20 -17.39
CA SER A 525 -20.55 -17.92 -16.49
C SER A 525 -19.32 -17.39 -17.24
N GLU A 526 -18.48 -16.58 -16.57
CA GLU A 526 -17.27 -15.99 -17.19
C GLU A 526 -16.44 -17.07 -17.89
N THR A 527 -16.24 -18.24 -17.26
CA THR A 527 -15.39 -19.29 -17.84
C THR A 527 -16.08 -20.12 -18.93
N GLU A 528 -17.40 -20.07 -19.11
CA GLU A 528 -18.03 -20.58 -20.35
C GLU A 528 -17.63 -19.69 -21.53
N ILE A 529 -17.72 -18.37 -21.33
CA ILE A 529 -17.30 -17.39 -22.31
C ILE A 529 -15.78 -17.48 -22.55
N THR A 530 -14.96 -17.72 -21.52
CA THR A 530 -13.51 -17.97 -21.67
C THR A 530 -13.20 -19.25 -22.45
N MET A 531 -13.95 -20.34 -22.24
CA MET A 531 -13.76 -21.57 -23.02
C MET A 531 -14.12 -21.35 -24.50
N ALA A 532 -15.25 -20.72 -24.79
CA ALA A 532 -15.63 -20.36 -26.17
C ALA A 532 -14.62 -19.38 -26.81
N ALA A 533 -14.12 -18.40 -26.07
CA ALA A 533 -13.11 -17.45 -26.55
C ALA A 533 -11.77 -18.12 -26.87
N LEU A 534 -11.27 -19.00 -26.00
CA LEU A 534 -10.06 -19.78 -26.23
C LEU A 534 -10.23 -20.68 -27.47
N GLU A 535 -11.36 -21.36 -27.61
CA GLU A 535 -11.64 -22.14 -28.83
C GLU A 535 -11.71 -21.25 -30.08
N ALA A 536 -12.31 -20.06 -29.99
CA ALA A 536 -12.39 -19.08 -31.07
C ALA A 536 -11.03 -18.52 -31.54
N GLY A 537 -9.97 -18.67 -30.73
CA GLY A 537 -8.61 -18.23 -31.07
C GLY A 537 -8.05 -17.14 -30.16
N MET A 538 -8.73 -16.79 -29.07
CA MET A 538 -8.14 -15.98 -28.01
C MET A 538 -6.95 -16.72 -27.38
N ILE A 539 -5.96 -15.95 -26.93
CA ILE A 539 -4.95 -16.42 -25.97
C ILE A 539 -5.04 -15.56 -24.72
N THR A 540 -4.73 -16.13 -23.55
CA THR A 540 -4.65 -15.33 -22.32
C THR A 540 -3.37 -14.51 -22.27
N MET A 541 -3.35 -13.47 -21.43
CA MET A 541 -2.13 -12.69 -21.13
C MET A 541 -0.96 -13.58 -20.70
N LEU A 542 -1.24 -14.68 -19.99
CA LEU A 542 -0.24 -15.65 -19.55
C LEU A 542 0.33 -16.46 -20.73
N GLN A 543 -0.51 -16.92 -21.66
CA GLN A 543 -0.05 -17.63 -22.87
C GLN A 543 0.83 -16.73 -23.74
N ASP A 544 0.41 -15.48 -23.97
CA ASP A 544 1.21 -14.46 -24.65
C ASP A 544 2.54 -14.18 -23.93
N GLY A 545 2.51 -14.07 -22.60
CA GLY A 545 3.68 -13.95 -21.75
C GLY A 545 4.65 -15.12 -21.89
N ILE A 546 4.17 -16.37 -21.79
CA ILE A 546 5.00 -17.58 -21.95
C ILE A 546 5.64 -17.60 -23.35
N LEU A 547 4.88 -17.29 -24.41
CA LEU A 547 5.42 -17.21 -25.77
C LEU A 547 6.54 -16.15 -25.90
N LYS A 548 6.43 -15.01 -25.19
CA LYS A 548 7.48 -13.98 -25.13
C LYS A 548 8.69 -14.40 -24.29
N ALA A 549 8.48 -15.19 -23.23
CA ALA A 549 9.56 -15.74 -22.42
C ALA A 549 10.36 -16.84 -23.14
N VAL A 550 9.69 -17.73 -23.89
CA VAL A 550 10.36 -18.73 -24.75
C VAL A 550 11.14 -18.05 -25.89
N LYS A 551 10.67 -16.90 -26.40
CA LYS A 551 11.43 -16.02 -27.31
C LYS A 551 12.56 -15.23 -26.63
N GLY A 552 12.72 -15.34 -25.30
CA GLY A 552 13.75 -14.64 -24.53
C GLY A 552 13.60 -13.13 -24.50
N ILE A 553 12.38 -12.60 -24.69
CA ILE A 553 12.06 -11.17 -24.61
C ILE A 553 11.88 -10.77 -23.14
N THR A 554 11.30 -11.66 -22.35
CA THR A 554 11.14 -11.57 -20.89
C THR A 554 11.51 -12.92 -20.25
N SER A 555 11.35 -13.05 -18.94
CA SER A 555 11.59 -14.29 -18.18
C SER A 555 10.27 -14.93 -17.73
N ILE A 556 10.26 -16.20 -17.34
CA ILE A 556 9.04 -16.87 -16.85
C ILE A 556 8.63 -16.34 -15.47
N GLU A 557 9.60 -15.98 -14.63
CA GLU A 557 9.42 -15.36 -13.33
C GLU A 557 8.67 -14.01 -13.46
N GLU A 558 9.02 -13.21 -14.47
CA GLU A 558 8.40 -11.91 -14.73
C GLU A 558 6.98 -12.04 -15.32
N VAL A 559 6.71 -13.08 -16.11
CA VAL A 559 5.36 -13.41 -16.58
C VAL A 559 4.49 -13.84 -15.40
N LYS A 560 4.95 -14.80 -14.58
CA LYS A 560 4.22 -15.25 -13.39
C LYS A 560 3.94 -14.11 -12.41
N ARG A 561 4.86 -13.16 -12.24
CA ARG A 561 4.64 -11.93 -11.45
C ARG A 561 3.47 -11.08 -11.98
N ALA A 562 3.24 -11.06 -13.29
CA ALA A 562 2.22 -10.22 -13.92
C ALA A 562 0.84 -10.89 -14.01
N THR A 563 0.76 -12.23 -14.07
CA THR A 563 -0.48 -12.99 -14.32
C THR A 563 -0.81 -14.04 -13.26
N GLY A 564 0.00 -14.20 -12.22
CA GLY A 564 -0.05 -15.33 -11.28
C GLY A 564 0.72 -16.55 -11.79
N GLU A 565 0.85 -17.59 -10.94
CA GLU A 565 1.56 -18.85 -11.22
C GLU A 565 1.08 -19.56 -12.49
N GLY A 566 -0.16 -19.28 -12.88
CA GLY A 566 -0.86 -19.94 -13.97
C GLY A 566 -2.06 -20.73 -13.52
N ASP A 567 -2.33 -20.75 -12.21
CA ASP A 567 -3.41 -21.46 -11.50
C ASP A 567 -4.75 -21.55 -12.23
N PHE A 568 -5.17 -20.57 -13.02
CA PHE A 568 -6.39 -20.70 -13.84
C PHE A 568 -6.19 -21.57 -15.09
N LEU A 569 -5.12 -21.39 -15.87
CA LEU A 569 -4.82 -22.25 -17.02
C LEU A 569 -4.26 -23.60 -16.59
N GLU A 570 -3.52 -23.65 -15.48
CA GLU A 570 -3.30 -24.89 -14.78
C GLU A 570 -4.66 -25.46 -14.34
N ASN A 571 -5.60 -24.77 -13.67
CA ASN A 571 -6.93 -25.36 -13.35
C ASN A 571 -7.90 -25.57 -14.54
N VAL A 572 -7.62 -25.08 -15.76
CA VAL A 572 -8.29 -25.55 -17.00
C VAL A 572 -7.65 -26.87 -17.45
N TYR A 573 -6.33 -27.01 -17.30
CA TYR A 573 -5.62 -28.29 -17.42
C TYR A 573 -5.83 -29.22 -16.20
N GLU A 574 -6.31 -28.68 -15.09
CA GLU A 574 -6.20 -29.26 -13.76
C GLU A 574 -7.36 -28.79 -12.89
N LYS A 575 -8.63 -28.98 -13.23
CA LYS A 575 -9.57 -29.04 -12.11
C LYS A 575 -9.01 -30.19 -11.17
N LEU A 576 -8.13 -29.84 -10.10
CA LEU A 576 -7.09 -30.52 -9.11
C LEU A 576 -6.29 -29.91 -7.76
N MET A 577 -5.27 -28.95 -7.60
CA MET A 577 -3.99 -28.94 -6.64
C MET A 577 -3.60 -27.97 -5.34
N ALA A 578 -2.30 -27.69 -4.84
CA ALA A 578 -1.65 -26.66 -3.81
C ALA A 578 -0.59 -26.91 -2.53
N SER A 579 -0.36 -26.03 -1.44
CA SER A 579 0.87 -25.61 -0.48
C SER A 579 0.97 -25.77 1.20
N THR A 580 1.68 -25.18 2.32
CA THR A 580 2.91 -24.32 2.93
C THR A 580 3.27 -24.28 4.58
N LEU A 581 3.59 -23.39 5.68
CA LEU A 581 3.78 -21.95 6.40
C LEU A 581 4.14 -21.94 8.09
N GLY A 582 4.68 -21.03 9.18
CA GLY A 582 5.27 -20.62 10.77
C GLY A 582 4.75 -20.26 12.46
N HIS A 583 5.09 -19.53 13.75
CA HIS A 583 5.90 -18.36 14.73
C HIS A 583 6.27 -18.17 16.47
N GLY A 584 6.96 -17.10 17.27
CA GLY A 584 7.30 -16.73 18.89
C GLY A 584 8.21 -15.44 19.73
N VAL A 585 8.40 -15.11 21.17
CA VAL A 585 8.97 -13.91 22.28
C VAL A 585 10.37 -13.62 23.36
N LEU A 586 10.58 -12.92 24.64
CA LEU A 586 11.96 -12.59 25.52
C LEU A 586 12.38 -11.98 27.10
N VAL A 587 13.03 -12.56 28.27
CA VAL A 587 13.76 -12.04 29.69
C VAL A 587 15.02 -12.69 30.67
N GLU A 588 15.08 -13.58 31.82
CA GLU A 588 16.18 -13.77 33.02
C GLU A 588 16.59 -15.18 33.93
N PRO A 589 17.66 -15.40 34.90
CA PRO A 589 18.38 -16.74 35.45
C PRO A 589 18.58 -17.53 36.94
N THR A 590 19.73 -17.62 37.78
CA THR A 590 20.33 -18.70 38.80
C THR A 590 19.38 -19.60 39.60
N HIS A 591 18.25 -19.02 39.87
CA HIS A 591 16.99 -19.61 40.26
C HIS A 591 16.67 -20.90 39.47
N TYR A 592 17.21 -21.04 38.25
CA TYR A 592 17.10 -22.23 37.40
C TYR A 592 17.64 -23.53 38.02
N SER A 593 18.85 -23.54 38.61
CA SER A 593 19.41 -24.77 39.18
C SER A 593 18.63 -25.22 40.42
N SER A 594 18.28 -24.26 41.29
CA SER A 594 17.47 -24.51 42.48
C SER A 594 16.07 -25.03 42.13
N ALA A 595 15.45 -24.49 41.06
CA ALA A 595 14.20 -25.02 40.52
C ALA A 595 14.37 -26.44 39.96
N LEU A 596 15.41 -26.67 39.14
CA LEU A 596 15.64 -27.93 38.43
C LEU A 596 15.84 -29.13 39.36
N GLU A 597 16.68 -28.98 40.39
CA GLU A 597 17.00 -30.06 41.34
C GLU A 597 15.80 -30.57 42.15
N ASN A 598 14.70 -29.82 42.19
CA ASN A 598 13.54 -30.07 43.07
C ASN A 598 12.21 -30.18 42.30
N ILE A 599 12.27 -30.24 40.96
CA ILE A 599 11.07 -30.09 40.12
C ILE A 599 10.23 -31.35 39.94
N GLU A 600 10.80 -32.51 40.25
CA GLU A 600 10.11 -33.81 40.17
C GLU A 600 9.17 -34.06 41.37
N ASP A 601 9.24 -33.22 42.41
CA ASP A 601 8.46 -33.35 43.65
C ASP A 601 8.01 -31.96 44.13
N PHE A 602 6.76 -31.61 43.82
CA PHE A 602 6.21 -30.30 44.16
C PHE A 602 6.16 -29.99 45.66
N GLN A 603 6.26 -30.99 46.55
CA GLN A 603 6.36 -30.72 47.99
C GLN A 603 7.71 -30.07 48.35
N LYS A 604 8.81 -30.48 47.69
CA LYS A 604 10.15 -29.88 47.87
C LYS A 604 10.24 -28.50 47.22
N LEU A 605 9.68 -28.35 46.02
CA LEU A 605 9.60 -27.05 45.35
C LEU A 605 8.79 -26.04 46.20
N GLN A 606 7.72 -26.50 46.87
CA GLN A 606 6.97 -25.72 47.84
C GLN A 606 7.79 -25.38 49.10
N GLU A 607 8.53 -26.33 49.67
CA GLU A 607 9.40 -26.10 50.84
C GLU A 607 10.49 -25.04 50.55
N ILE A 608 11.16 -25.13 49.40
CA ILE A 608 12.17 -24.15 48.97
C ILE A 608 11.55 -22.77 48.73
N ILE A 609 10.41 -22.68 48.05
CA ILE A 609 9.75 -21.39 47.80
C ILE A 609 9.24 -20.78 49.12
N SER A 610 8.87 -21.59 50.13
CA SER A 610 8.47 -21.12 51.46
C SER A 610 9.64 -20.66 52.36
N THR A 611 10.87 -21.01 52.03
CA THR A 611 12.09 -20.66 52.78
C THR A 611 13.01 -19.67 52.06
N SER A 612 12.68 -19.32 50.81
CA SER A 612 13.42 -18.38 49.96
C SER A 612 13.14 -16.91 50.30
N ALA A 613 14.06 -16.02 49.90
CA ALA A 613 13.82 -14.58 49.99
C ALA A 613 12.75 -14.13 48.98
N THR A 614 11.81 -13.29 49.42
CA THR A 614 10.57 -12.94 48.68
C THR A 614 10.80 -12.44 47.25
N LYS A 615 11.91 -11.72 47.02
CA LYS A 615 12.32 -11.13 45.72
C LYS A 615 12.76 -12.16 44.65
N ASP A 616 13.04 -13.40 45.06
CA ASP A 616 13.58 -14.44 44.19
C ASP A 616 12.49 -15.45 43.79
N ILE A 617 11.33 -15.42 44.46
CA ILE A 617 10.21 -16.36 44.30
C ILE A 617 9.69 -16.35 42.86
N ASN A 618 9.42 -15.18 42.27
CA ASN A 618 8.92 -15.13 40.89
C ASN A 618 9.96 -15.64 39.88
N LYS A 619 11.25 -15.37 40.07
CA LYS A 619 12.32 -15.92 39.19
C LYS A 619 12.41 -17.45 39.26
N ILE A 620 12.30 -18.03 40.47
CA ILE A 620 12.25 -19.48 40.66
C ILE A 620 10.98 -20.06 40.01
N ILE A 621 9.83 -19.41 40.18
CA ILE A 621 8.57 -19.73 39.51
C ILE A 621 8.70 -19.70 37.98
N PHE A 622 9.36 -18.68 37.41
CA PHE A 622 9.58 -18.53 35.99
C PHE A 622 10.59 -19.53 35.41
N ALA A 623 11.64 -19.83 36.14
CA ALA A 623 12.58 -20.89 35.77
C ALA A 623 11.90 -22.27 35.81
N ALA A 624 11.18 -22.59 36.89
CA ALA A 624 10.39 -23.81 36.99
C ALA A 624 9.34 -23.91 35.87
N ALA A 625 8.65 -22.80 35.56
CA ALA A 625 7.71 -22.74 34.45
C ALA A 625 8.36 -22.97 33.08
N SER A 626 9.61 -22.52 32.88
CA SER A 626 10.39 -22.80 31.67
C SER A 626 10.79 -24.28 31.56
N ILE A 627 11.33 -24.86 32.65
CA ILE A 627 11.72 -26.27 32.73
C ILE A 627 10.52 -27.19 32.46
N LEU A 628 9.38 -26.91 33.11
CA LEU A 628 8.13 -27.67 32.97
C LEU A 628 7.36 -27.34 31.67
N ARG A 629 7.78 -26.32 30.90
CA ARG A 629 7.10 -25.82 29.70
C ARG A 629 5.65 -25.41 29.94
N THR A 630 5.42 -24.75 31.08
CA THR A 630 4.18 -24.13 31.50
C THR A 630 3.71 -23.09 30.48
N GLY A 631 2.48 -23.24 29.98
CA GLY A 631 1.85 -22.25 29.09
C GLY A 631 1.33 -21.02 29.83
N ASP A 632 0.65 -21.22 30.98
CA ASP A 632 0.12 -20.14 31.82
C ASP A 632 0.51 -20.36 33.30
N ILE A 633 0.92 -19.33 34.04
CA ILE A 633 1.01 -19.37 35.51
C ILE A 633 -0.20 -18.65 36.07
N HIS A 634 -1.02 -19.32 36.87
CA HIS A 634 -2.10 -18.72 37.66
C HIS A 634 -1.63 -18.49 39.09
N ILE A 635 -2.08 -17.40 39.73
CA ILE A 635 -1.94 -17.16 41.17
C ILE A 635 -3.32 -16.79 41.73
N GLU A 636 -3.87 -17.69 42.54
CA GLU A 636 -5.27 -17.70 42.97
C GLU A 636 -5.36 -17.62 44.51
N PRO A 637 -5.80 -16.49 45.10
CA PRO A 637 -5.99 -16.37 46.54
C PRO A 637 -7.33 -17.00 46.97
N GLY A 638 -7.28 -17.75 48.07
CA GLY A 638 -8.44 -18.29 48.77
C GLY A 638 -8.62 -17.68 50.18
N PRO A 639 -9.52 -18.22 51.01
CA PRO A 639 -9.82 -17.68 52.33
C PRO A 639 -8.62 -17.70 53.30
N ASP A 640 -7.83 -18.77 53.31
CA ASP A 640 -6.74 -18.96 54.30
C ASP A 640 -5.34 -19.07 53.66
N ASN A 641 -5.26 -19.27 52.35
CA ASN A 641 -4.02 -19.57 51.61
C ASN A 641 -4.11 -19.14 50.14
N VAL A 642 -2.96 -19.02 49.49
CA VAL A 642 -2.83 -18.73 48.06
C VAL A 642 -2.18 -19.89 47.33
N LYS A 643 -2.65 -20.14 46.11
CA LYS A 643 -2.19 -21.22 45.25
C LYS A 643 -1.54 -20.66 44.00
N VAL A 644 -0.25 -20.94 43.80
CA VAL A 644 0.42 -20.77 42.50
C VAL A 644 0.23 -22.06 41.74
N ARG A 645 -0.31 -21.94 40.52
CA ARG A 645 -0.75 -23.07 39.73
C ARG A 645 -0.23 -22.95 38.31
N PHE A 646 0.44 -23.98 37.81
CA PHE A 646 1.02 -23.96 36.47
C PHE A 646 0.12 -24.69 35.49
N ARG A 647 -0.12 -24.05 34.34
CA ARG A 647 -0.72 -24.65 33.16
C ARG A 647 0.33 -25.34 32.30
N ILE A 648 0.99 -26.33 32.90
CA ILE A 648 1.78 -27.33 32.19
C ILE A 648 0.84 -27.99 31.19
N ASP A 649 1.18 -28.01 29.90
CA ASP A 649 0.46 -28.78 28.87
C ASP A 649 -1.09 -28.67 28.82
N GLY A 650 -1.72 -27.60 29.33
CA GLY A 650 -3.15 -27.29 29.12
C GLY A 650 -4.08 -27.33 30.34
N ILE A 651 -3.82 -28.16 31.36
CA ILE A 651 -4.58 -28.17 32.63
C ILE A 651 -3.76 -27.49 33.74
N LEU A 652 -4.35 -27.23 34.90
CA LEU A 652 -3.83 -26.31 35.91
C LEU A 652 -3.51 -27.02 37.25
N GLN A 653 -2.29 -27.55 37.41
CA GLN A 653 -1.81 -28.11 38.68
C GLN A 653 -1.45 -27.01 39.67
N THR A 654 -1.81 -27.20 40.94
CA THR A 654 -1.25 -26.38 42.03
C THR A 654 0.18 -26.85 42.31
N VAL A 655 1.15 -25.99 42.05
CA VAL A 655 2.59 -26.28 42.20
C VAL A 655 3.11 -25.77 43.54
N VAL A 656 2.51 -24.70 44.08
CA VAL A 656 2.84 -24.15 45.41
C VAL A 656 1.56 -23.73 46.11
N THR A 657 1.46 -23.98 47.42
CA THR A 657 0.47 -23.35 48.31
C THR A 657 1.20 -22.66 49.46
N TYR A 658 0.91 -21.40 49.74
CA TYR A 658 1.51 -20.64 50.84
C TYR A 658 0.48 -19.78 51.58
N PRO A 659 0.77 -19.28 52.80
CA PRO A 659 -0.23 -18.58 53.61
C PRO A 659 -0.54 -17.17 53.06
N LEU A 660 -1.74 -16.66 53.35
CA LEU A 660 -2.27 -15.45 52.70
C LEU A 660 -1.47 -14.15 52.96
N ASN A 661 -0.57 -14.13 53.95
CA ASN A 661 0.26 -12.96 54.28
C ASN A 661 1.34 -12.63 53.24
N GLU A 662 1.90 -13.62 52.54
CA GLU A 662 2.94 -13.39 51.51
C GLU A 662 2.35 -12.92 50.17
N TYR A 663 1.03 -13.02 50.00
CA TYR A 663 0.35 -12.76 48.74
C TYR A 663 0.61 -11.39 48.09
N PRO A 664 0.59 -10.26 48.83
CA PRO A 664 0.72 -8.93 48.22
C PRO A 664 2.08 -8.72 47.53
N ASN A 665 3.12 -9.39 48.02
CA ASN A 665 4.49 -9.24 47.53
C ASN A 665 4.64 -9.80 46.11
N ILE A 666 4.19 -11.05 45.92
CA ILE A 666 4.29 -11.79 44.65
C ILE A 666 3.40 -11.14 43.57
N LEU A 667 2.19 -10.70 43.94
CA LEU A 667 1.29 -9.92 43.09
C LEU A 667 1.91 -8.58 42.64
N GLY A 668 2.64 -7.90 43.54
CA GLY A 668 3.28 -6.62 43.27
C GLY A 668 4.35 -6.69 42.18
N GLU A 669 5.25 -7.68 42.25
CA GLU A 669 6.34 -7.85 41.28
C GLU A 669 5.81 -8.19 39.87
N ILE A 670 4.75 -9.00 39.76
CA ILE A 670 4.14 -9.35 38.47
C ILE A 670 3.45 -8.14 37.82
N LYS A 671 2.77 -7.32 38.62
CA LYS A 671 2.24 -6.02 38.16
C LYS A 671 3.39 -5.18 37.58
N ILE A 672 4.51 -5.04 38.31
CA ILE A 672 5.68 -4.28 37.86
C ILE A 672 6.26 -4.80 36.54
N LEU A 673 6.54 -6.11 36.45
CA LEU A 673 7.14 -6.71 35.25
C LEU A 673 6.35 -6.39 33.98
N SER A 674 5.01 -6.49 34.07
CA SER A 674 4.10 -6.24 32.95
C SER A 674 3.69 -4.77 32.75
N GLY A 675 4.29 -3.82 33.49
CA GLY A 675 4.02 -2.39 33.36
C GLY A 675 2.71 -1.92 34.01
N VAL A 676 2.09 -2.74 34.86
CA VAL A 676 0.87 -2.44 35.60
C VAL A 676 1.19 -1.76 36.94
N LYS A 677 0.43 -0.72 37.30
CA LYS A 677 0.59 -0.02 38.59
C LYS A 677 0.14 -0.89 39.77
N THR A 678 1.00 -1.04 40.77
CA THR A 678 0.77 -1.88 41.96
C THR A 678 -0.33 -1.36 42.88
N GLU A 679 -0.43 -0.04 43.04
CA GLU A 679 -1.36 0.65 43.95
C GLU A 679 -2.83 0.60 43.50
N VAL A 680 -3.09 0.30 42.22
CA VAL A 680 -4.44 0.34 41.63
C VAL A 680 -5.12 -1.03 41.76
N ARG A 681 -6.36 -1.02 42.25
CA ARG A 681 -7.26 -2.18 42.35
C ARG A 681 -8.57 -1.92 41.61
N GLU A 682 -8.54 -2.07 40.29
CA GLU A 682 -9.68 -1.83 39.41
C GLU A 682 -9.90 -3.02 38.46
N GLY A 683 -11.15 -3.49 38.38
CA GLY A 683 -11.68 -4.37 37.33
C GLY A 683 -10.78 -5.52 36.85
N VAL A 684 -10.31 -5.37 35.60
CA VAL A 684 -9.54 -6.32 34.81
C VAL A 684 -8.39 -5.56 34.15
N ILE A 685 -7.17 -6.07 34.24
CA ILE A 685 -5.96 -5.41 33.71
C ILE A 685 -5.15 -6.40 32.89
N ASP A 686 -4.88 -6.06 31.62
CA ASP A 686 -4.19 -6.92 30.64
C ASP A 686 -2.87 -6.25 30.19
N SER A 687 -1.79 -7.02 30.02
CA SER A 687 -0.43 -6.50 29.84
C SER A 687 0.56 -7.53 29.25
N ARG A 688 1.81 -7.16 28.95
CA ARG A 688 2.89 -8.08 28.52
C ARG A 688 4.26 -7.73 29.12
N PHE A 689 4.97 -8.73 29.62
CA PHE A 689 6.42 -8.75 29.84
C PHE A 689 7.01 -9.97 29.12
N SER A 690 8.12 -10.58 29.55
CA SER A 690 8.75 -11.75 28.88
C SER A 690 9.69 -12.55 29.83
N ILE A 691 10.36 -13.66 29.44
CA ILE A 691 11.36 -14.52 30.15
C ILE A 691 12.44 -15.05 29.17
N LYS A 692 13.74 -15.01 29.49
CA LYS A 692 14.94 -15.41 28.70
C LYS A 692 15.72 -16.23 29.72
N PHE A 693 16.85 -16.77 29.31
CA PHE A 693 17.75 -17.41 30.22
C PHE A 693 19.16 -16.94 29.90
N ASP A 694 19.86 -16.56 30.96
CA ASP A 694 21.21 -16.01 30.93
C ASP A 694 22.17 -16.96 30.19
N GLU A 695 23.20 -16.36 29.60
CA GLU A 695 24.08 -17.05 28.68
C GLU A 695 24.93 -18.11 29.37
N GLU A 696 25.12 -17.99 30.69
CA GLU A 696 25.84 -18.96 31.52
C GLU A 696 25.03 -20.22 31.87
N ILE A 697 23.70 -20.27 31.60
CA ILE A 697 22.89 -21.46 31.90
C ILE A 697 23.02 -22.52 30.78
N PRO A 698 23.43 -23.78 31.10
CA PRO A 698 23.46 -24.88 30.14
C PRO A 698 22.08 -25.33 29.67
N ASP A 699 22.03 -25.97 28.49
CA ASP A 699 20.89 -26.72 27.93
C ASP A 699 19.52 -26.02 27.78
N ILE A 700 19.43 -24.72 28.03
CA ILE A 700 18.22 -23.95 27.74
C ILE A 700 18.14 -23.61 26.25
N LYS A 701 17.23 -24.33 25.57
CA LYS A 701 16.92 -24.16 24.13
C LYS A 701 16.43 -22.77 23.76
N GLU A 702 15.77 -22.08 24.69
CA GLU A 702 14.88 -20.99 24.35
C GLU A 702 15.16 -19.80 25.27
N ARG A 703 16.28 -19.12 25.01
CA ARG A 703 16.79 -17.94 25.74
C ARG A 703 15.90 -16.69 25.53
N SER A 704 14.59 -16.88 25.45
CA SER A 704 13.59 -15.86 25.14
C SER A 704 12.15 -16.43 25.16
N VAL A 705 11.12 -15.71 25.66
CA VAL A 705 9.71 -16.13 25.94
C VAL A 705 8.79 -14.91 26.24
N ASP A 706 7.75 -14.55 25.48
CA ASP A 706 6.83 -13.41 25.81
C ASP A 706 5.86 -13.79 26.93
N VAL A 707 5.57 -12.93 27.91
CA VAL A 707 4.61 -13.22 28.98
C VAL A 707 3.44 -12.25 28.96
N ARG A 708 2.30 -12.67 28.40
CA ARG A 708 1.05 -11.90 28.48
C ARG A 708 0.40 -12.10 29.85
N VAL A 709 0.26 -11.03 30.63
CA VAL A 709 -0.32 -11.04 31.97
C VAL A 709 -1.75 -10.51 31.94
N SER A 710 -2.60 -11.06 32.80
CA SER A 710 -3.98 -10.63 33.04
C SER A 710 -4.25 -10.70 34.55
N ILE A 711 -4.89 -9.69 35.12
CA ILE A 711 -5.16 -9.57 36.57
C ILE A 711 -6.60 -9.13 36.77
N ILE A 712 -7.34 -9.82 37.64
CA ILE A 712 -8.78 -9.61 37.87
C ILE A 712 -9.12 -9.57 39.36
N LEU A 713 -10.03 -8.69 39.80
CA LEU A 713 -10.53 -8.73 41.19
C LEU A 713 -11.38 -9.99 41.44
N GLY A 714 -10.93 -10.86 42.35
CA GLY A 714 -11.67 -12.01 42.87
C GLY A 714 -12.06 -11.84 44.34
N GLY A 715 -12.95 -12.71 44.83
CA GLY A 715 -13.60 -12.58 46.15
C GLY A 715 -12.68 -12.61 47.38
N TYR A 716 -11.43 -13.08 47.23
CA TYR A 716 -10.40 -13.07 48.28
C TYR A 716 -9.12 -12.31 47.87
N GLY A 717 -9.10 -11.65 46.70
CA GLY A 717 -7.93 -10.93 46.18
C GLY A 717 -7.83 -10.94 44.65
N GLU A 718 -6.84 -10.22 44.12
CA GLU A 718 -6.67 -9.96 42.68
C GLU A 718 -5.99 -11.13 41.93
N THR A 719 -6.76 -12.10 41.44
CA THR A 719 -6.24 -13.29 40.73
C THR A 719 -5.39 -12.90 39.53
N VAL A 720 -4.23 -13.54 39.37
CA VAL A 720 -3.25 -13.28 38.30
C VAL A 720 -3.16 -14.47 37.34
N VAL A 721 -3.03 -14.22 36.05
CA VAL A 721 -2.73 -15.22 35.01
C VAL A 721 -1.63 -14.70 34.08
N MET A 722 -0.56 -15.47 33.87
CA MET A 722 0.61 -15.08 33.08
C MET A 722 0.93 -16.12 32.00
N ARG A 723 0.71 -15.82 30.72
CA ARG A 723 0.94 -16.74 29.59
C ARG A 723 2.31 -16.57 28.95
N LEU A 724 3.17 -17.60 29.07
CA LEU A 724 4.51 -17.70 28.49
C LEU A 724 4.44 -18.11 26.99
N LEU A 725 5.20 -17.41 26.12
CA LEU A 725 5.17 -17.49 24.65
C LEU A 725 6.61 -17.59 24.10
N SER A 726 7.19 -18.79 24.14
CA SER A 726 8.64 -19.01 23.96
C SER A 726 9.21 -18.57 22.58
N LYS A 727 10.51 -18.17 22.55
CA LYS A 727 11.28 -17.82 21.34
C LYS A 727 12.72 -18.32 21.28
N ALA A 728 12.91 -19.21 20.31
CA ALA A 728 13.76 -18.93 19.16
C ALA A 728 13.00 -18.20 18.03
N SER A 729 11.80 -17.66 18.35
CA SER A 729 10.65 -17.46 17.46
C SER A 729 10.35 -18.76 16.73
N GLN A 730 9.44 -18.80 15.76
CA GLN A 730 9.17 -20.04 15.01
C GLN A 730 8.68 -19.78 13.56
N GLU A 731 9.30 -18.85 12.82
CA GLU A 731 8.89 -18.31 11.49
C GLU A 731 7.56 -17.47 11.51
N LEU A 732 7.42 -16.20 11.09
CA LEU A 732 6.20 -15.36 11.41
C LEU A 732 4.84 -15.79 10.78
N ASP A 733 4.84 -16.12 9.49
CA ASP A 733 4.47 -17.42 8.89
C ASP A 733 3.43 -18.36 9.65
N ILE A 734 2.68 -19.21 8.94
CA ILE A 734 1.39 -19.89 9.37
C ILE A 734 1.39 -21.48 9.64
N ASN A 735 2.33 -22.07 10.44
CA ASN A 735 2.60 -23.57 10.61
C ASN A 735 1.93 -24.09 11.85
N LYS A 736 2.33 -23.46 12.94
CA LYS A 736 1.95 -23.80 14.30
C LYS A 736 0.51 -23.36 14.58
N LEU A 737 -0.15 -22.69 13.62
CA LEU A 737 -1.59 -22.41 13.64
C LEU A 737 -2.46 -23.67 13.52
N GLY A 738 -1.93 -24.81 13.05
CA GLY A 738 -2.67 -26.09 13.03
C GLY A 738 -3.75 -26.20 11.96
N ILE A 739 -3.77 -25.27 11.00
CA ILE A 739 -4.57 -25.40 9.78
C ILE A 739 -4.16 -26.69 9.08
N SER A 740 -5.13 -27.53 8.72
CA SER A 740 -4.86 -28.82 8.07
C SER A 740 -4.14 -28.63 6.75
N LYS A 741 -3.37 -29.64 6.32
CA LYS A 741 -2.61 -29.58 5.07
C LYS A 741 -3.50 -29.07 3.94
N GLN A 742 -4.64 -29.69 3.69
CA GLN A 742 -5.55 -29.38 2.57
C GLN A 742 -6.17 -27.97 2.56
N ASN A 743 -6.22 -27.25 3.68
CA ASN A 743 -6.72 -25.88 3.75
C ASN A 743 -5.58 -24.84 3.79
N LYS A 744 -4.49 -25.15 4.52
CA LYS A 744 -3.19 -24.46 4.46
C LYS A 744 -2.70 -24.35 3.00
N LYS A 745 -2.86 -25.46 2.27
CA LYS A 745 -2.65 -25.69 0.84
C LYS A 745 -3.29 -24.61 -0.02
N LYS A 746 -4.54 -24.26 0.26
CA LYS A 746 -5.37 -23.34 -0.53
C LYS A 746 -5.05 -21.87 -0.28
N ILE A 747 -4.91 -21.47 1.00
CA ILE A 747 -4.63 -20.07 1.38
C ILE A 747 -3.42 -19.52 0.61
N LEU A 748 -2.30 -20.24 0.58
CA LEU A 748 -1.07 -19.75 -0.06
C LEU A 748 -1.18 -19.59 -1.58
N HIS A 749 -2.01 -20.40 -2.23
CA HIS A 749 -2.34 -20.29 -3.66
C HIS A 749 -3.23 -19.06 -3.91
N GLU A 750 -4.28 -18.88 -3.10
CA GLU A 750 -5.21 -17.74 -3.20
C GLU A 750 -4.56 -16.37 -2.90
N ILE A 751 -3.54 -16.30 -2.02
CA ILE A 751 -2.76 -15.07 -1.77
C ILE A 751 -1.56 -14.90 -2.72
N SER A 752 -1.20 -15.92 -3.50
CA SER A 752 -0.14 -15.81 -4.53
C SER A 752 -0.65 -15.29 -5.87
N LYS A 753 -1.98 -15.21 -6.04
CA LYS A 753 -2.63 -14.48 -7.13
C LYS A 753 -2.21 -13.01 -7.08
N PRO A 754 -2.02 -12.33 -8.24
CA PRO A 754 -1.45 -10.98 -8.28
C PRO A 754 -2.35 -9.91 -7.66
N ASN A 755 -3.65 -10.20 -7.56
CA ASN A 755 -4.68 -9.31 -7.02
C ASN A 755 -5.87 -10.13 -6.49
N GLY A 756 -6.85 -9.44 -5.90
CA GLY A 756 -8.08 -10.04 -5.38
C GLY A 756 -8.28 -9.76 -3.89
N VAL A 757 -9.47 -10.04 -3.35
CA VAL A 757 -9.75 -9.94 -1.91
C VAL A 757 -9.62 -11.32 -1.26
N PHE A 758 -8.82 -11.44 -0.19
CA PHE A 758 -8.82 -12.60 0.70
C PHE A 758 -9.35 -12.20 2.08
N LEU A 759 -10.41 -12.89 2.51
CA LEU A 759 -11.17 -12.51 3.71
C LEU A 759 -11.17 -13.62 4.76
N ASN A 760 -10.61 -13.31 5.93
CA ASN A 760 -10.61 -14.21 7.08
C ASN A 760 -11.82 -13.92 7.98
N THR A 761 -12.60 -14.94 8.31
CA THR A 761 -13.87 -14.82 9.03
C THR A 761 -13.97 -15.78 10.21
N GLY A 762 -14.88 -15.45 11.11
CA GLY A 762 -15.04 -16.11 12.40
C GLY A 762 -15.33 -15.12 13.53
N PRO A 763 -15.74 -15.63 14.70
CA PRO A 763 -15.99 -14.81 15.88
C PRO A 763 -14.71 -14.15 16.41
N THR A 764 -14.86 -13.24 17.37
CA THR A 764 -13.72 -12.71 18.14
C THR A 764 -12.95 -13.84 18.82
N GLY A 765 -11.61 -13.76 18.86
CA GLY A 765 -10.76 -14.79 19.47
C GLY A 765 -10.55 -16.09 18.65
N SER A 766 -11.11 -16.19 17.44
CA SER A 766 -10.90 -17.32 16.51
C SER A 766 -9.50 -17.40 15.89
N GLY A 767 -8.68 -16.34 16.01
CA GLY A 767 -7.31 -16.27 15.46
C GLY A 767 -7.15 -15.50 14.15
N LYS A 768 -8.18 -14.76 13.70
CA LYS A 768 -8.19 -14.03 12.41
C LYS A 768 -6.95 -13.14 12.21
N THR A 769 -6.68 -12.21 13.14
CA THR A 769 -5.57 -11.26 12.98
C THR A 769 -4.21 -11.94 12.95
N THR A 770 -3.98 -12.93 13.83
CA THR A 770 -2.74 -13.74 13.79
C THR A 770 -2.54 -14.39 12.41
N THR A 771 -3.61 -14.91 11.82
CA THR A 771 -3.58 -15.55 10.50
C THR A 771 -3.31 -14.54 9.39
N LEU A 772 -3.92 -13.35 9.42
CA LEU A 772 -3.60 -12.26 8.48
C LEU A 772 -2.16 -11.79 8.62
N TYR A 773 -1.65 -11.61 9.84
CA TYR A 773 -0.27 -11.18 10.07
C TYR A 773 0.74 -12.21 9.57
N SER A 774 0.47 -13.51 9.76
CA SER A 774 1.27 -14.58 9.17
C SER A 774 1.22 -14.58 7.63
N ILE A 775 0.07 -14.27 7.02
CA ILE A 775 -0.08 -14.09 5.56
C ILE A 775 0.76 -12.88 5.08
N VAL A 776 0.61 -11.72 5.73
CA VAL A 776 1.33 -10.48 5.39
C VAL A 776 2.84 -10.67 5.47
N ASN A 777 3.35 -11.35 6.50
CA ASN A 777 4.79 -11.60 6.62
C ASN A 777 5.35 -12.50 5.50
N ILE A 778 4.56 -13.40 4.92
CA ILE A 778 4.99 -14.26 3.81
C ILE A 778 5.03 -13.49 2.49
N LEU A 779 4.17 -12.48 2.37
CA LEU A 779 4.10 -11.57 1.23
C LEU A 779 5.13 -10.43 1.34
N ASN A 780 5.69 -10.18 2.53
CA ASN A 780 6.66 -9.12 2.81
C ASN A 780 8.02 -9.40 2.15
N LYS A 781 8.18 -8.92 0.91
CA LYS A 781 9.40 -9.03 0.12
C LYS A 781 9.89 -7.62 -0.28
N PRO A 782 11.21 -7.37 -0.42
CA PRO A 782 11.74 -6.03 -0.72
C PRO A 782 11.11 -5.34 -1.94
N GLU A 783 10.75 -6.12 -2.95
CA GLU A 783 10.14 -5.70 -4.22
C GLU A 783 8.63 -5.40 -4.14
N VAL A 784 7.96 -5.71 -3.03
CA VAL A 784 6.51 -5.53 -2.79
C VAL A 784 6.27 -4.37 -1.82
N LYS A 785 5.41 -3.41 -2.16
CA LYS A 785 4.91 -2.41 -1.20
C LYS A 785 3.59 -2.90 -0.58
N ILE A 786 3.70 -3.42 0.64
CA ILE A 786 2.54 -3.65 1.51
C ILE A 786 2.25 -2.37 2.31
N ILE A 787 0.98 -2.01 2.42
CA ILE A 787 0.51 -0.98 3.36
C ILE A 787 -0.68 -1.52 4.16
N THR A 788 -0.75 -1.27 5.48
CA THR A 788 -1.89 -1.68 6.32
C THR A 788 -2.65 -0.48 6.88
N VAL A 789 -3.99 -0.59 6.99
CA VAL A 789 -4.87 0.30 7.74
C VAL A 789 -5.50 -0.50 8.89
N GLU A 790 -5.35 -0.05 10.13
CA GLU A 790 -5.69 -0.84 11.33
C GLU A 790 -6.29 0.00 12.47
N ASP A 791 -7.07 -0.63 13.36
CA ASP A 791 -7.77 0.01 14.48
C ASP A 791 -7.69 -0.85 15.76
N PRO A 792 -6.63 -0.71 16.58
CA PRO A 792 -5.32 -0.18 16.24
C PRO A 792 -4.41 -1.25 15.57
N ILE A 793 -3.16 -0.89 15.27
CA ILE A 793 -2.14 -1.84 14.78
C ILE A 793 -1.84 -2.91 15.85
N GLU A 794 -2.10 -4.19 15.56
CA GLU A 794 -1.90 -5.29 16.54
C GLU A 794 -0.43 -5.71 16.73
N TYR A 795 0.39 -5.69 15.66
CA TYR A 795 1.83 -5.99 15.70
C TYR A 795 2.58 -5.07 14.73
N GLN A 796 3.87 -4.81 14.97
CA GLN A 796 4.72 -4.11 14.00
C GLN A 796 5.48 -5.10 13.13
N ILE A 797 5.41 -4.94 11.81
CA ILE A 797 6.17 -5.72 10.82
C ILE A 797 7.22 -4.81 10.16
N GLU A 798 8.48 -5.21 10.23
CA GLU A 798 9.59 -4.47 9.61
C GLU A 798 9.45 -4.43 8.07
N GLY A 799 9.74 -3.27 7.48
CA GLY A 799 9.68 -3.05 6.04
C GLY A 799 8.29 -2.70 5.48
N ILE A 800 7.22 -2.82 6.28
CA ILE A 800 5.84 -2.51 5.91
C ILE A 800 5.44 -1.13 6.46
N LEU A 801 4.67 -0.38 5.67
CA LEU A 801 4.04 0.86 6.13
C LEU A 801 2.71 0.51 6.80
N GLN A 802 2.58 0.77 8.10
CA GLN A 802 1.35 0.54 8.86
C GLN A 802 0.80 1.89 9.33
N THR A 803 -0.48 2.16 9.08
CA THR A 803 -1.15 3.42 9.43
C THR A 803 -2.43 3.13 10.25
N PRO A 804 -2.61 3.76 11.42
CA PRO A 804 -3.84 3.62 12.18
C PRO A 804 -4.97 4.46 11.58
N THR A 805 -6.23 4.11 11.82
CA THR A 805 -7.36 5.03 11.59
C THR A 805 -7.35 6.20 12.58
N ASN A 806 -8.01 7.30 12.19
CA ASN A 806 -8.23 8.47 13.05
C ASN A 806 -9.54 9.15 12.67
N ASP A 807 -10.66 8.55 13.10
CA ASP A 807 -12.03 9.00 12.79
C ASP A 807 -12.30 10.45 13.23
N LYS A 808 -11.63 10.93 14.28
CA LYS A 808 -11.79 12.31 14.80
C LYS A 808 -11.35 13.38 13.81
N GLU A 809 -10.44 13.04 12.89
CA GLU A 809 -9.92 13.93 11.86
C GLU A 809 -10.32 13.46 10.45
N GLY A 810 -11.27 12.52 10.36
CA GLY A 810 -11.85 12.02 9.12
C GLY A 810 -11.03 10.95 8.41
N TYR A 811 -10.00 10.37 9.03
CA TYR A 811 -9.15 9.32 8.46
C TYR A 811 -9.66 7.92 8.82
N THR A 812 -10.88 7.62 8.36
CA THR A 812 -11.56 6.32 8.47
C THR A 812 -10.92 5.25 7.56
N PHE A 813 -11.29 3.98 7.70
CA PHE A 813 -10.82 2.90 6.81
C PHE A 813 -11.03 3.21 5.32
N ALA A 814 -12.23 3.63 4.91
CA ALA A 814 -12.54 3.95 3.52
C ALA A 814 -11.77 5.17 2.97
N THR A 815 -11.54 6.21 3.77
CA THR A 815 -10.77 7.39 3.33
C THR A 815 -9.27 7.10 3.29
N ALA A 816 -8.75 6.34 4.25
CA ALA A 816 -7.38 5.83 4.26
C ALA A 816 -7.11 4.96 3.03
N LEU A 817 -7.98 3.99 2.71
CA LEU A 817 -7.86 3.15 1.50
C LEU A 817 -7.78 3.98 0.20
N ARG A 818 -8.64 5.00 0.05
CA ARG A 818 -8.58 5.90 -1.12
C ARG A 818 -7.28 6.70 -1.19
N ALA A 819 -6.66 7.02 -0.06
CA ALA A 819 -5.32 7.61 -0.02
C ALA A 819 -4.23 6.57 -0.33
N LEU A 820 -4.37 5.32 0.14
CA LEU A 820 -3.43 4.24 -0.16
C LEU A 820 -3.31 3.96 -1.66
N LEU A 821 -4.41 4.01 -2.42
CA LEU A 821 -4.36 3.86 -3.89
C LEU A 821 -3.43 4.87 -4.58
N ARG A 822 -3.21 6.07 -4.00
CA ARG A 822 -2.25 7.07 -4.51
C ARG A 822 -0.80 6.83 -4.09
N GLN A 823 -0.58 5.98 -3.08
CA GLN A 823 0.74 5.59 -2.57
C GLN A 823 1.42 4.46 -3.34
N ASN A 824 0.80 3.99 -4.42
CA ASN A 824 1.28 2.92 -5.30
C ASN A 824 1.66 1.62 -4.52
N PRO A 825 0.75 1.05 -3.70
CA PRO A 825 0.92 -0.25 -3.07
C PRO A 825 0.78 -1.37 -4.09
N ASP A 826 1.35 -2.53 -3.77
CA ASP A 826 1.10 -3.79 -4.47
C ASP A 826 0.10 -4.64 -3.65
N ILE A 827 0.09 -4.50 -2.31
CA ILE A 827 -0.80 -5.21 -1.38
C ILE A 827 -1.32 -4.25 -0.31
N MET A 828 -2.60 -4.39 0.07
CA MET A 828 -3.22 -3.66 1.18
C MET A 828 -3.80 -4.62 2.22
N MET A 829 -3.60 -4.34 3.51
CA MET A 829 -4.37 -4.97 4.59
C MET A 829 -5.31 -3.96 5.24
N ILE A 830 -6.55 -4.38 5.51
CA ILE A 830 -7.54 -3.64 6.29
C ILE A 830 -7.82 -4.49 7.53
N GLY A 831 -7.71 -3.96 8.75
CA GLY A 831 -7.95 -4.75 9.97
C GLY A 831 -9.31 -5.47 9.99
N GLU A 832 -10.37 -4.76 9.60
CA GLU A 832 -11.74 -5.29 9.52
C GLU A 832 -12.59 -4.50 8.52
N ILE A 833 -13.46 -5.17 7.76
CA ILE A 833 -14.51 -4.51 6.96
C ILE A 833 -15.82 -4.54 7.78
N ARG A 834 -16.22 -3.37 8.30
CA ARG A 834 -17.42 -3.20 9.15
C ARG A 834 -18.63 -2.63 8.37
N ASP A 835 -18.34 -1.76 7.41
CA ASP A 835 -19.26 -0.89 6.68
C ASP A 835 -19.24 -1.12 5.15
N ASP A 836 -20.23 -0.54 4.47
CA ASP A 836 -20.44 -0.59 3.03
C ASP A 836 -19.39 0.19 2.24
N GLU A 837 -19.04 1.41 2.67
CA GLU A 837 -18.05 2.24 2.01
C GLU A 837 -16.67 1.55 1.94
N THR A 838 -16.22 0.97 3.06
CA THR A 838 -14.97 0.21 3.14
C THR A 838 -15.05 -1.08 2.33
N ALA A 839 -16.20 -1.79 2.33
CA ALA A 839 -16.39 -3.00 1.53
C ALA A 839 -16.28 -2.72 0.01
N GLN A 840 -16.95 -1.68 -0.47
CA GLN A 840 -16.90 -1.26 -1.87
C GLN A 840 -15.49 -0.81 -2.28
N VAL A 841 -14.82 0.02 -1.47
CA VAL A 841 -13.45 0.48 -1.78
C VAL A 841 -12.45 -0.69 -1.77
N ALA A 842 -12.58 -1.65 -0.85
CA ALA A 842 -11.76 -2.86 -0.82
C ALA A 842 -11.91 -3.72 -2.09
N VAL A 843 -13.13 -3.87 -2.59
CA VAL A 843 -13.42 -4.66 -3.79
C VAL A 843 -12.98 -3.93 -5.08
N GLN A 844 -13.22 -2.62 -5.18
CA GLN A 844 -12.72 -1.82 -6.29
C GLN A 844 -11.18 -1.73 -6.30
N ALA A 845 -10.53 -1.76 -5.12
CA ALA A 845 -9.08 -1.93 -5.04
C ALA A 845 -8.61 -3.29 -5.60
N ALA A 846 -9.34 -4.38 -5.34
CA ALA A 846 -9.03 -5.70 -5.89
C ALA A 846 -9.23 -5.79 -7.42
N LEU A 847 -10.28 -5.15 -7.96
CA LEU A 847 -10.54 -5.04 -9.40
C LEU A 847 -9.54 -4.13 -10.14
N THR A 848 -9.02 -3.11 -9.45
CA THR A 848 -7.93 -2.24 -9.97
C THR A 848 -6.53 -2.84 -9.80
N GLY A 849 -6.40 -4.08 -9.31
CA GLY A 849 -5.16 -4.86 -9.37
C GLY A 849 -4.39 -5.07 -8.08
N HIS A 850 -4.98 -4.82 -6.93
CA HIS A 850 -4.29 -4.96 -5.65
C HIS A 850 -4.70 -6.27 -4.96
N MET A 851 -3.79 -6.89 -4.20
CA MET A 851 -4.19 -7.92 -3.23
C MET A 851 -4.72 -7.20 -1.97
N VAL A 852 -5.95 -7.53 -1.55
CA VAL A 852 -6.61 -6.90 -0.40
C VAL A 852 -6.92 -7.95 0.66
N LEU A 853 -6.29 -7.82 1.82
CA LEU A 853 -6.39 -8.74 2.94
C LEU A 853 -7.25 -8.11 4.04
N SER A 854 -8.31 -8.78 4.50
CA SER A 854 -9.09 -8.26 5.64
C SER A 854 -9.83 -9.32 6.44
N THR A 855 -10.54 -8.88 7.49
CA THR A 855 -11.42 -9.73 8.29
C THR A 855 -12.87 -9.26 8.26
N ILE A 856 -13.80 -10.23 8.37
CA ILE A 856 -15.25 -9.98 8.50
C ILE A 856 -15.81 -10.91 9.59
N HIS A 857 -16.78 -10.43 10.36
CA HIS A 857 -17.50 -11.25 11.34
C HIS A 857 -18.64 -12.07 10.70
N THR A 858 -18.33 -13.30 10.26
CA THR A 858 -19.33 -14.36 9.99
C THR A 858 -19.05 -15.63 10.78
N ASN A 859 -20.01 -16.55 10.83
CA ASN A 859 -19.89 -17.82 11.54
C ASN A 859 -19.22 -18.94 10.73
N ASN A 860 -19.39 -18.89 9.40
CA ASN A 860 -18.89 -19.83 8.39
C ASN A 860 -18.42 -19.04 7.14
N ALA A 861 -17.77 -19.70 6.19
CA ALA A 861 -17.15 -19.04 5.04
C ALA A 861 -18.18 -18.61 3.98
N ALA A 862 -19.10 -19.49 3.58
CA ALA A 862 -20.13 -19.17 2.57
C ALA A 862 -21.01 -17.97 2.98
N GLY A 863 -21.34 -17.82 4.27
CA GLY A 863 -22.12 -16.70 4.78
C GLY A 863 -21.45 -15.33 4.65
N ALA A 864 -20.15 -15.28 4.34
CA ALA A 864 -19.43 -14.04 4.08
C ALA A 864 -19.82 -13.40 2.72
N VAL A 865 -20.25 -14.19 1.74
CA VAL A 865 -20.88 -13.68 0.50
C VAL A 865 -22.11 -12.84 0.87
N GLN A 866 -23.05 -13.41 1.63
CA GLN A 866 -24.26 -12.68 2.07
C GLN A 866 -23.91 -11.46 2.93
N ARG A 867 -22.85 -11.51 3.75
CA ARG A 867 -22.40 -10.33 4.51
C ARG A 867 -21.87 -9.21 3.60
N MET A 868 -21.19 -9.51 2.50
CA MET A 868 -20.77 -8.51 1.52
C MET A 868 -21.92 -7.96 0.69
N LEU A 869 -22.88 -8.80 0.27
CA LEU A 869 -24.13 -8.36 -0.36
C LEU A 869 -24.91 -7.39 0.56
N ASN A 870 -25.00 -7.72 1.85
CA ASN A 870 -25.62 -6.86 2.88
C ASN A 870 -24.82 -5.57 3.19
N MET A 871 -23.61 -5.43 2.62
CA MET A 871 -22.78 -4.22 2.67
C MET A 871 -22.68 -3.54 1.29
N GLY A 872 -23.65 -3.77 0.41
CA GLY A 872 -23.78 -3.03 -0.85
C GLY A 872 -22.71 -3.33 -1.90
N VAL A 873 -22.00 -4.46 -1.79
CA VAL A 873 -21.16 -4.98 -2.89
C VAL A 873 -22.05 -5.80 -3.82
N SER A 874 -21.93 -5.63 -5.14
CA SER A 874 -22.75 -6.39 -6.10
C SER A 874 -22.35 -7.89 -6.12
N PRO A 875 -23.24 -8.81 -6.55
CA PRO A 875 -22.91 -10.23 -6.61
C PRO A 875 -21.72 -10.52 -7.53
N SER A 876 -21.65 -9.88 -8.69
CA SER A 876 -20.59 -10.11 -9.66
C SER A 876 -19.33 -9.28 -9.41
N ASP A 877 -19.40 -8.18 -8.65
CA ASP A 877 -18.22 -7.58 -7.98
C ASP A 877 -17.59 -8.63 -7.03
N ILE A 878 -18.39 -9.32 -6.19
CA ILE A 878 -17.88 -10.39 -5.31
C ILE A 878 -17.28 -11.52 -6.14
N ALA A 879 -17.98 -11.99 -7.17
CA ALA A 879 -17.53 -13.08 -8.04
C ALA A 879 -16.23 -12.76 -8.80
N SER A 880 -16.04 -11.52 -9.24
CA SER A 880 -14.91 -11.09 -10.07
C SER A 880 -13.69 -10.62 -9.27
N ALA A 881 -13.86 -10.31 -7.99
CA ALA A 881 -12.83 -9.67 -7.16
C ALA A 881 -12.41 -10.47 -5.92
N VAL A 882 -13.27 -11.29 -5.32
CA VAL A 882 -12.93 -12.06 -4.12
C VAL A 882 -12.28 -13.37 -4.54
N ASN A 883 -11.11 -13.68 -3.99
CA ASN A 883 -10.37 -14.91 -4.24
C ASN A 883 -10.91 -16.05 -3.38
N ALA A 884 -10.96 -15.83 -2.06
CA ALA A 884 -11.50 -16.80 -1.11
C ALA A 884 -11.96 -16.17 0.22
N PHE A 885 -12.93 -16.83 0.84
CA PHE A 885 -13.28 -16.65 2.24
C PHE A 885 -12.73 -17.83 3.05
N MET A 886 -11.96 -17.54 4.10
CA MET A 886 -11.52 -18.52 5.09
C MET A 886 -12.34 -18.33 6.36
N ALA A 887 -13.05 -19.35 6.83
CA ALA A 887 -13.61 -19.33 8.19
C ALA A 887 -12.79 -20.21 9.14
N GLN A 888 -12.63 -19.77 10.38
CA GLN A 888 -11.86 -20.52 11.39
C GLN A 888 -12.48 -20.54 12.79
N ARG A 889 -12.24 -21.65 13.50
CA ARG A 889 -12.49 -21.85 14.94
C ARG A 889 -11.27 -22.52 15.58
N LEU A 890 -11.13 -22.38 16.89
CA LEU A 890 -10.06 -23.05 17.65
C LEU A 890 -10.66 -24.14 18.56
N VAL A 891 -10.15 -25.36 18.40
CA VAL A 891 -10.47 -26.51 19.27
C VAL A 891 -9.27 -26.90 20.11
N ARG A 892 -9.50 -27.51 21.27
CA ARG A 892 -8.46 -28.07 22.15
C ARG A 892 -7.81 -29.26 21.43
N LYS A 893 -6.48 -29.30 21.42
CA LYS A 893 -5.72 -30.43 20.86
C LYS A 893 -5.53 -31.51 21.92
N LEU A 894 -5.65 -32.80 21.59
CA LEU A 894 -5.38 -33.92 22.50
C LEU A 894 -3.90 -33.95 22.95
N CYS A 895 -3.66 -34.40 24.18
CA CYS A 895 -2.32 -34.70 24.67
C CYS A 895 -1.85 -36.10 24.21
N ASP A 896 -0.54 -36.32 24.18
CA ASP A 896 0.11 -37.61 23.84
C ASP A 896 -0.30 -38.77 24.78
N CYS A 897 -0.91 -38.49 25.94
CA CYS A 897 -1.47 -39.51 26.84
C CYS A 897 -2.84 -40.04 26.41
N LYS A 898 -3.41 -39.52 25.32
CA LYS A 898 -4.65 -39.98 24.71
C LYS A 898 -4.71 -41.50 24.63
N GLU A 899 -5.83 -42.07 25.07
CA GLU A 899 -6.04 -43.52 24.99
C GLU A 899 -7.01 -43.87 23.86
N LYS A 900 -6.82 -45.06 23.28
CA LYS A 900 -7.70 -45.59 22.26
C LYS A 900 -8.98 -46.12 22.91
N ILE A 901 -10.12 -45.79 22.31
CA ILE A 901 -11.42 -46.38 22.61
C ILE A 901 -12.07 -46.90 21.34
N SER A 902 -12.84 -47.97 21.47
CA SER A 902 -13.77 -48.41 20.43
C SER A 902 -14.84 -47.33 20.25
N ILE A 903 -15.10 -46.93 19.01
CA ILE A 903 -16.12 -45.93 18.69
C ILE A 903 -17.50 -46.51 19.05
N THR A 904 -18.38 -45.71 19.66
CA THR A 904 -19.78 -46.13 19.92
C THR A 904 -20.54 -46.27 18.61
N SER A 905 -21.65 -47.02 18.58
CA SER A 905 -22.49 -47.12 17.37
C SER A 905 -22.99 -45.75 16.89
N GLU A 906 -23.38 -44.87 17.82
CA GLU A 906 -23.89 -43.53 17.52
C GLU A 906 -22.78 -42.62 16.97
N ASP A 907 -21.62 -42.55 17.63
CA ASP A 907 -20.49 -41.72 17.18
C ASP A 907 -19.93 -42.24 15.86
N LYS A 908 -19.99 -43.55 15.63
CA LYS A 908 -19.61 -44.16 14.36
C LYS A 908 -20.57 -43.73 13.25
N GLU A 909 -21.88 -43.70 13.49
CA GLU A 909 -22.86 -43.21 12.52
C GLU A 909 -22.69 -41.71 12.23
N LYS A 910 -22.40 -40.87 13.24
CA LYS A 910 -22.06 -39.44 13.07
C LYS A 910 -20.80 -39.25 12.21
N ILE A 911 -19.71 -39.91 12.59
CA ILE A 911 -18.42 -39.85 11.88
C ILE A 911 -18.59 -40.37 10.45
N GLU A 912 -19.26 -41.51 10.25
CA GLU A 912 -19.56 -42.03 8.91
C GLU A 912 -20.41 -41.05 8.09
N ARG A 913 -21.40 -40.36 8.68
CA ARG A 913 -22.22 -39.35 7.98
C ARG A 913 -21.37 -38.19 7.47
N VAL A 914 -20.53 -37.60 8.32
CA VAL A 914 -19.65 -36.48 7.92
C VAL A 914 -18.59 -36.93 6.92
N LEU A 915 -17.96 -38.10 7.09
CA LEU A 915 -17.01 -38.64 6.13
C LEU A 915 -17.65 -38.93 4.75
N LYS A 916 -18.90 -39.39 4.71
CA LYS A 916 -19.66 -39.62 3.45
C LYS A 916 -19.97 -38.33 2.67
N THR A 917 -19.84 -37.15 3.29
CA THR A 917 -19.97 -35.85 2.61
C THR A 917 -18.64 -35.24 2.12
N ILE A 918 -17.50 -35.88 2.40
CA ILE A 918 -16.21 -35.45 1.87
C ILE A 918 -16.15 -35.75 0.37
N SER A 919 -16.10 -34.71 -0.46
CA SER A 919 -15.97 -34.88 -1.92
C SER A 919 -14.67 -35.59 -2.29
N PRO A 920 -14.66 -36.54 -3.23
CA PRO A 920 -13.43 -37.15 -3.75
C PRO A 920 -12.42 -36.13 -4.29
N LYS A 921 -12.88 -34.95 -4.76
CA LYS A 921 -12.00 -33.86 -5.24
C LYS A 921 -11.11 -33.27 -4.13
N THR A 922 -11.39 -33.53 -2.86
CA THR A 922 -10.57 -33.04 -1.73
C THR A 922 -9.16 -33.62 -1.67
N ASN A 923 -8.92 -34.79 -2.30
CA ASN A 923 -7.66 -35.55 -2.19
C ASN A 923 -7.24 -35.78 -0.73
N VAL A 924 -8.21 -36.09 0.15
CA VAL A 924 -8.00 -36.50 1.54
C VAL A 924 -7.99 -38.03 1.62
N GLU A 925 -6.91 -38.59 2.16
CA GLU A 925 -6.90 -39.98 2.62
C GLU A 925 -7.82 -40.10 3.86
N ILE A 926 -8.97 -40.75 3.71
CA ILE A 926 -9.90 -40.98 4.84
C ILE A 926 -9.34 -42.11 5.73
N PRO A 927 -9.05 -41.86 7.01
CA PRO A 927 -8.54 -42.90 7.91
C PRO A 927 -9.55 -44.01 8.16
N ALA A 928 -9.07 -45.24 8.40
CA ALA A 928 -9.92 -46.38 8.68
C ALA A 928 -10.70 -46.20 10.01
N ILE A 929 -12.03 -46.32 9.93
CA ILE A 929 -12.94 -46.13 11.06
C ILE A 929 -12.89 -47.35 12.00
N GLY A 930 -12.07 -47.28 13.05
CA GLY A 930 -11.86 -48.37 14.01
C GLY A 930 -11.80 -47.89 15.46
N GLU A 931 -10.66 -47.34 15.87
CA GLU A 931 -10.42 -46.82 17.22
C GLU A 931 -10.20 -45.30 17.15
N ILE A 932 -10.95 -44.53 17.94
CA ILE A 932 -10.69 -43.09 18.14
C ILE A 932 -9.93 -42.87 19.44
N TYR A 933 -9.36 -41.68 19.58
CA TYR A 933 -8.64 -41.27 20.76
C TYR A 933 -9.51 -40.43 21.68
N THR A 934 -9.55 -40.78 22.97
CA THR A 934 -10.18 -40.00 24.03
C THR A 934 -9.17 -39.43 25.01
N HIS A 935 -9.64 -38.47 25.82
CA HIS A 935 -8.84 -37.70 26.76
C HIS A 935 -8.58 -38.46 28.08
N LYS A 936 -7.71 -39.48 28.06
CA LYS A 936 -7.34 -40.27 29.27
C LYS A 936 -7.03 -39.40 30.49
N GLY A 937 -6.27 -38.32 30.26
CA GLY A 937 -5.60 -37.59 31.31
C GLY A 937 -4.29 -38.26 31.74
N CYS A 938 -3.31 -37.43 32.09
CA CYS A 938 -2.06 -37.81 32.77
C CYS A 938 -1.44 -36.58 33.41
N GLU A 939 -0.41 -36.75 34.23
CA GLU A 939 0.34 -35.65 34.86
C GLU A 939 0.87 -34.61 33.88
N LYS A 940 1.42 -35.01 32.72
CA LYS A 940 1.91 -34.07 31.68
C LYS A 940 0.84 -33.04 31.33
N CYS A 941 -0.25 -33.43 30.67
CA CYS A 941 -1.40 -32.52 30.43
C CYS A 941 -2.03 -31.98 31.71
N ASN A 942 -1.87 -32.68 32.84
CA ASN A 942 -2.61 -32.63 34.10
C ASN A 942 -4.10 -33.00 34.04
N ASN A 943 -4.40 -34.19 33.52
CA ASN A 943 -5.64 -34.95 33.81
C ASN A 943 -6.98 -34.51 33.16
N ILE A 944 -7.08 -33.43 32.38
CA ILE A 944 -8.21 -33.22 31.42
C ILE A 944 -7.83 -33.74 30.01
N GLY A 945 -6.57 -34.13 29.76
CA GLY A 945 -6.18 -34.88 28.55
C GLY A 945 -5.99 -34.07 27.25
N TYR A 946 -6.10 -32.74 27.28
CA TYR A 946 -5.87 -31.85 26.13
C TYR A 946 -4.66 -30.93 26.35
N LYS A 947 -3.83 -30.73 25.32
CA LYS A 947 -2.65 -29.87 25.28
C LYS A 947 -2.64 -28.92 24.08
N GLY A 948 -2.87 -27.63 24.34
CA GLY A 948 -2.86 -26.58 23.32
C GLY A 948 -4.15 -26.49 22.48
N ARG A 949 -4.09 -25.75 21.37
CA ARG A 949 -5.22 -25.57 20.43
C ARG A 949 -4.76 -25.87 19.01
N THR A 950 -5.70 -26.32 18.17
CA THR A 950 -5.53 -26.44 16.72
C THR A 950 -6.67 -25.71 16.01
N THR A 951 -6.39 -25.16 14.83
CA THR A 951 -7.39 -24.42 14.04
C THR A 951 -8.19 -25.39 13.21
N ILE A 952 -9.50 -25.53 13.47
CA ILE A 952 -10.40 -26.07 12.44
C ILE A 952 -10.80 -24.95 11.50
N SER A 953 -10.85 -25.26 10.21
CA SER A 953 -11.01 -24.24 9.17
C SER A 953 -11.73 -24.79 7.95
N GLU A 954 -12.33 -23.90 7.19
CA GLU A 954 -12.87 -24.15 5.86
C GLU A 954 -12.45 -23.01 4.93
N ILE A 955 -12.10 -23.35 3.69
CA ILE A 955 -11.66 -22.39 2.66
C ILE A 955 -12.62 -22.47 1.49
N PHE A 956 -13.50 -21.47 1.42
CA PHE A 956 -14.48 -21.27 0.36
C PHE A 956 -13.82 -20.43 -0.75
N ILE A 957 -13.41 -21.10 -1.83
CA ILE A 957 -12.77 -20.46 -3.00
C ILE A 957 -13.87 -20.01 -3.96
N ILE A 958 -13.71 -18.83 -4.56
CA ILE A 958 -14.60 -18.31 -5.60
C ILE A 958 -14.14 -18.86 -6.95
N ASP A 959 -14.41 -20.14 -7.20
CA ASP A 959 -14.23 -20.75 -8.53
C ASP A 959 -15.44 -20.46 -9.45
N ARG A 960 -15.30 -20.65 -10.77
CA ARG A 960 -16.35 -20.45 -11.78
C ARG A 960 -17.74 -20.90 -11.34
N ASP A 961 -17.81 -22.10 -10.77
CA ASP A 961 -19.09 -22.73 -10.47
C ASP A 961 -19.77 -22.03 -9.27
N ILE A 962 -18.98 -21.39 -8.41
CA ILE A 962 -19.42 -20.50 -7.34
C ILE A 962 -19.71 -19.09 -7.87
N GLN A 963 -18.91 -18.56 -8.80
CA GLN A 963 -19.16 -17.28 -9.46
C GLN A 963 -20.55 -17.26 -10.13
N GLU A 964 -20.89 -18.30 -10.88
CA GLU A 964 -22.19 -18.43 -11.54
C GLU A 964 -23.35 -18.44 -10.53
N LEU A 965 -23.22 -19.21 -9.45
CA LEU A 965 -24.23 -19.28 -8.39
C LEU A 965 -24.41 -17.94 -7.67
N ILE A 966 -23.32 -17.23 -7.36
CA ILE A 966 -23.38 -15.89 -6.76
C ILE A 966 -24.10 -14.92 -7.72
N ASN A 967 -23.74 -14.91 -9.01
CA ASN A 967 -24.37 -14.06 -10.01
C ASN A 967 -25.87 -14.36 -10.20
N ARG A 968 -26.27 -15.63 -10.04
CA ARG A 968 -27.67 -16.09 -10.06
C ARG A 968 -28.44 -15.83 -8.76
N GLY A 969 -27.80 -15.29 -7.72
CA GLY A 969 -28.43 -15.03 -6.42
C GLY A 969 -28.69 -16.29 -5.58
N ALA A 970 -27.86 -17.33 -5.74
CA ALA A 970 -27.95 -18.57 -4.99
C ALA A 970 -27.88 -18.36 -3.47
N ILE A 971 -28.62 -19.17 -2.72
CA ILE A 971 -28.66 -19.09 -1.25
C ILE A 971 -27.41 -19.70 -0.61
N THR A 972 -27.07 -19.26 0.60
CA THR A 972 -25.84 -19.66 1.32
C THR A 972 -25.63 -21.17 1.43
N SER A 973 -26.69 -21.97 1.50
CA SER A 973 -26.60 -23.44 1.51
C SER A 973 -26.19 -24.01 0.15
N GLU A 974 -26.83 -23.57 -0.94
CA GLU A 974 -26.51 -23.98 -2.32
C GLU A 974 -25.05 -23.66 -2.67
N LEU A 975 -24.57 -22.47 -2.24
CA LEU A 975 -23.17 -22.07 -2.32
C LEU A 975 -22.24 -23.01 -1.52
N ALA A 976 -22.58 -23.32 -0.26
CA ALA A 976 -21.78 -24.19 0.60
C ALA A 976 -21.75 -25.66 0.10
N ASP A 977 -22.88 -26.17 -0.40
CA ASP A 977 -23.01 -27.50 -0.99
C ASP A 977 -22.14 -27.61 -2.25
N LYS A 978 -22.22 -26.61 -3.16
CA LYS A 978 -21.40 -26.61 -4.38
C LYS A 978 -19.91 -26.47 -4.07
N ALA A 979 -19.52 -25.64 -3.10
CA ALA A 979 -18.13 -25.54 -2.68
C ALA A 979 -17.61 -26.87 -2.10
N THR A 980 -18.45 -27.59 -1.34
CA THR A 980 -18.13 -28.92 -0.80
C THR A 980 -18.00 -29.95 -1.93
N GLU A 981 -18.90 -29.93 -2.93
CA GLU A 981 -18.79 -30.76 -4.14
C GLU A 981 -17.47 -30.48 -4.89
N ASN A 982 -17.04 -29.22 -4.95
CA ASN A 982 -15.76 -28.78 -5.53
C ASN A 982 -14.53 -29.01 -4.64
N GLY A 983 -14.69 -29.67 -3.49
CA GLY A 983 -13.58 -30.10 -2.64
C GLY A 983 -13.18 -29.08 -1.57
N MET A 984 -14.07 -28.18 -1.17
CA MET A 984 -14.01 -27.56 0.16
C MET A 984 -14.10 -28.65 1.23
N ILE A 985 -13.35 -28.47 2.32
CA ILE A 985 -13.49 -29.25 3.55
C ILE A 985 -14.16 -28.31 4.54
N THR A 986 -15.33 -28.68 5.05
CA THR A 986 -16.06 -27.89 6.05
C THR A 986 -15.34 -27.92 7.40
N MET A 987 -15.61 -26.97 8.31
CA MET A 987 -15.02 -27.01 9.65
C MET A 987 -15.36 -28.29 10.41
N ALA A 988 -16.54 -28.88 10.20
CA ALA A 988 -16.94 -30.15 10.79
C ALA A 988 -16.11 -31.33 10.23
N GLN A 989 -15.89 -31.38 8.91
CA GLN A 989 -15.05 -32.39 8.26
C GLN A 989 -13.58 -32.26 8.69
N ASP A 990 -13.03 -31.04 8.74
CA ASP A 990 -11.68 -30.76 9.21
C ASP A 990 -11.50 -31.18 10.68
N GLY A 991 -12.52 -30.97 11.50
CA GLY A 991 -12.61 -31.46 12.87
C GLY A 991 -12.63 -32.99 12.96
N VAL A 992 -13.54 -33.67 12.26
CA VAL A 992 -13.67 -35.14 12.29
C VAL A 992 -12.39 -35.84 11.80
N LEU A 993 -11.73 -35.32 10.76
CA LEU A 993 -10.42 -35.82 10.32
C LEU A 993 -9.35 -35.68 11.43
N LYS A 994 -9.38 -34.58 12.18
CA LYS A 994 -8.53 -34.37 13.36
C LYS A 994 -8.90 -35.28 14.54
N VAL A 995 -10.15 -35.74 14.67
CA VAL A 995 -10.53 -36.77 15.66
C VAL A 995 -9.92 -38.12 15.29
N LEU A 996 -9.99 -38.52 14.02
CA LEU A 996 -9.44 -39.79 13.53
C LEU A 996 -7.91 -39.85 13.63
N ASN A 997 -7.22 -38.73 13.36
CA ASN A 997 -5.78 -38.58 13.60
C ASN A 997 -5.43 -38.55 15.12
N GLY A 998 -6.43 -38.45 15.99
CA GLY A 998 -6.28 -38.23 17.43
C GLY A 998 -5.57 -36.91 17.75
N GLU A 999 -5.81 -35.87 16.96
CA GLU A 999 -5.44 -34.49 17.26
C GLU A 999 -6.50 -33.80 18.14
N THR A 1000 -7.76 -34.21 18.12
CA THR A 1000 -8.83 -33.66 18.97
C THR A 1000 -9.90 -34.73 19.25
N THR A 1001 -11.00 -34.38 19.92
CA THR A 1001 -12.12 -35.27 20.25
C THR A 1001 -13.40 -34.83 19.55
N LEU A 1002 -14.40 -35.71 19.44
CA LEU A 1002 -15.69 -35.37 18.82
C LEU A 1002 -16.42 -34.26 19.61
N GLU A 1003 -16.42 -34.35 20.95
CA GLU A 1003 -16.88 -33.31 21.89
C GLU A 1003 -16.38 -31.90 21.52
N GLU A 1004 -15.10 -31.77 21.21
CA GLU A 1004 -14.48 -30.49 20.89
C GLU A 1004 -14.89 -29.93 19.53
N VAL A 1005 -15.31 -30.79 18.60
CA VAL A 1005 -15.78 -30.41 17.26
C VAL A 1005 -17.28 -30.07 17.33
N GLU A 1006 -18.09 -30.88 18.02
CA GLU A 1006 -19.51 -30.59 18.32
C GLU A 1006 -19.68 -29.25 19.08
N ARG A 1007 -18.71 -28.86 19.92
CA ARG A 1007 -18.72 -27.56 20.64
C ARG A 1007 -18.65 -26.33 19.73
N VAL A 1008 -18.24 -26.47 18.46
CA VAL A 1008 -18.00 -25.34 17.53
C VAL A 1008 -18.56 -25.53 16.12
N THR A 1009 -19.11 -26.70 15.80
CA THR A 1009 -19.68 -27.08 14.50
C THR A 1009 -20.82 -28.08 14.67
N GLU A 1010 -21.68 -28.20 13.66
CA GLU A 1010 -22.79 -29.17 13.59
C GLU A 1010 -22.34 -30.43 12.82
N ILE A 1011 -22.78 -31.63 13.26
CA ILE A 1011 -22.29 -32.98 12.84
C ILE A 1011 -23.48 -33.95 12.59
#